data_AF-A0A1G5UPD7-F1
#
_entry.id   AF-A0A1G5UPD7-F1
#
_cell.length_a   1.000
_cell.length_b   1.000
_cell.length_c   1.000
_cell.angle_alpha   90.00
_cell.angle_beta   90.00
_cell.angle_gamma   90.00
#
_symmetry.space_group_name_H-M   'P 1'
#
loop_
_entity.id
_entity.type
_entity.pdbx_description
1 polymer ?
#
loop_
_entity_poly.entity_id
_entity_poly.type
_entity_poly.pdbx_seq_one_letter_code
_entity_poly.pdbx_strand_id
1 'polypeptide(L)'
;MLPDHPVGWIVLSYSGDPTAPPQRPILRVLRGADDAVHDFVLPGAAQGLAHWLGLIPPDAREIRLSAGADFTLERVGARRETGVLAQCLLRRPWRCVAALYERARGSERRYRDILRGACAVTPMSRFPSWAATRTRPARIAPSALRIRCVLLARPGEAAALSATRDALAAQTLRPESVWVAWAGAAPVSGAGQMSHRAWDEAACLADDLGAADALCLLRPGDVPEPEALALLGHALSEADIAYGDAIGPDRRPQLKPDWSPDLALATGYPGFPLLLSGTWLSTFFARPAGPLAEIASAVAVAAVTSAARVAHVPRILARTVGDGLDPPTRAASLNTARSRQALALRAEIHGGTVRVEWPLADPVPLVSVVIPSRDRLDLITRVCRGVLHETVYPSIELIIVDNGSTDPAVLEHYATLRGDPRVRILMDPQPFNFAAMVNAGVAVASGAVVVLLNNDVAVLEPGWLEAMVRQACRPNVGAVGAKLLYGDGTLQHVGVVVGLGGRAGHILRRRPGDTPGHLGRLRVAHEVSAVTAACLAVAREKYLAVGGFDAEAFPVDFNDVDFCLRLRAAGWKTVWTPAATLAHLESVSRGPSVGAKRARFEQEAARFSERWRAVIRHDPFYHPALSLTTFGEDLE
;
A
#
# COMPACT_ATOMS: atom_id res chain seq x y z
N MET A 1 8.61 -32.39 -13.25
CA MET A 1 9.30 -33.16 -12.20
C MET A 1 10.58 -32.44 -11.85
N LEU A 2 10.77 -32.08 -10.57
CA LEU A 2 12.06 -31.58 -10.08
C LEU A 2 13.05 -32.76 -10.02
N PRO A 3 14.37 -32.54 -10.22
CA PRO A 3 15.37 -33.60 -10.01
C PRO A 3 15.25 -34.14 -8.58
N ASP A 4 15.58 -35.42 -8.39
CA ASP A 4 15.53 -36.18 -7.12
C ASP A 4 15.64 -35.27 -5.88
N HIS A 5 14.50 -35.07 -5.21
CA HIS A 5 14.26 -34.23 -4.02
C HIS A 5 15.30 -33.12 -3.78
N PRO A 6 15.06 -31.86 -4.24
CA PRO A 6 16.01 -30.78 -4.03
C PRO A 6 16.04 -30.37 -2.54
N VAL A 7 16.84 -31.07 -1.74
CA VAL A 7 17.10 -30.75 -0.35
C VAL A 7 18.18 -29.66 -0.27
N GLY A 8 17.99 -28.70 0.62
CA GLY A 8 18.95 -27.62 0.85
C GLY A 8 18.57 -26.32 0.15
N TRP A 9 19.56 -25.45 -0.07
CA TRP A 9 19.30 -24.13 -0.67
C TRP A 9 19.04 -24.27 -2.16
N ILE A 10 17.96 -23.69 -2.64
CA ILE A 10 17.64 -23.64 -4.07
C ILE A 10 17.38 -22.21 -4.53
N VAL A 11 17.65 -21.98 -5.81
CA VAL A 11 17.22 -20.81 -6.55
C VAL A 11 16.22 -21.25 -7.59
N LEU A 12 14.99 -20.74 -7.49
CA LEU A 12 13.98 -20.84 -8.55
C LEU A 12 14.06 -19.58 -9.39
N SER A 13 14.10 -19.73 -10.71
CA SER A 13 13.85 -18.64 -11.66
C SER A 13 12.58 -18.97 -12.41
N TYR A 14 11.68 -18.01 -12.50
CA TYR A 14 10.39 -18.18 -13.14
C TYR A 14 9.93 -16.88 -13.76
N SER A 15 9.16 -17.02 -14.83
CA SER A 15 8.48 -15.94 -15.52
C SER A 15 6.97 -16.11 -15.37
N GLY A 16 6.24 -15.04 -15.63
CA GLY A 16 4.79 -15.01 -15.60
C GLY A 16 4.29 -13.71 -16.19
N ASP A 17 3.01 -13.66 -16.48
CA ASP A 17 2.36 -12.43 -16.90
C ASP A 17 2.37 -11.42 -15.73
N PRO A 18 3.01 -10.23 -15.88
CA PRO A 18 3.02 -9.21 -14.84
C PRO A 18 1.65 -8.56 -14.63
N THR A 19 0.65 -8.82 -15.47
CA THR A 19 -0.71 -8.28 -15.35
C THR A 19 -1.68 -9.28 -14.72
N ALA A 20 -1.40 -10.58 -14.81
CA ALA A 20 -2.32 -11.61 -14.35
C ALA A 20 -2.26 -11.84 -12.82
N PRO A 21 -3.38 -11.80 -12.10
CA PRO A 21 -3.44 -12.33 -10.74
C PRO A 21 -3.27 -13.85 -10.78
N PRO A 22 -2.53 -14.45 -9.83
CA PRO A 22 -1.90 -13.83 -8.69
C PRO A 22 -0.46 -13.38 -8.98
N GLN A 23 -0.14 -12.16 -8.57
CA GLN A 23 1.17 -11.53 -8.81
C GLN A 23 2.32 -12.21 -8.06
N ARG A 24 2.05 -12.88 -6.93
CA ARG A 24 3.04 -13.67 -6.17
C ARG A 24 2.63 -15.14 -6.09
N PRO A 25 3.45 -16.06 -6.61
CA PRO A 25 3.24 -17.49 -6.43
C PRO A 25 3.39 -17.90 -4.95
N ILE A 26 2.81 -19.04 -4.59
CA ILE A 26 3.05 -19.69 -3.30
C ILE A 26 3.69 -21.05 -3.55
N LEU A 27 4.84 -21.29 -2.93
CA LEU A 27 5.47 -22.60 -2.85
C LEU A 27 5.14 -23.23 -1.52
N ARG A 28 4.50 -24.40 -1.56
CA ARG A 28 4.15 -25.21 -0.39
C ARG A 28 5.07 -26.41 -0.31
N VAL A 29 5.70 -26.62 0.84
CA VAL A 29 6.47 -27.82 1.15
C VAL A 29 5.70 -28.67 2.14
N LEU A 30 5.51 -29.95 1.80
CA LEU A 30 4.98 -30.97 2.71
C LEU A 30 6.14 -31.74 3.33
N ARG A 31 6.15 -31.87 4.65
CA ARG A 31 7.27 -32.40 5.43
C ARG A 31 6.84 -33.56 6.33
N GLY A 32 7.77 -34.51 6.54
CA GLY A 32 7.62 -35.59 7.51
C GLY A 32 6.43 -36.52 7.25
N ALA A 33 6.13 -37.42 8.20
CA ALA A 33 5.00 -38.33 8.13
C ALA A 33 3.65 -37.67 8.48
N ASP A 34 3.69 -36.57 9.26
CA ASP A 34 2.50 -35.86 9.76
C ASP A 34 1.98 -34.76 8.81
N ASP A 35 2.37 -34.79 7.53
CA ASP A 35 1.97 -33.82 6.50
C ASP A 35 2.18 -32.35 6.88
N ALA A 36 3.21 -32.04 7.68
CA ALA A 36 3.48 -30.68 8.13
C ALA A 36 3.70 -29.73 6.93
N VAL A 37 2.94 -28.64 6.90
CA VAL A 37 2.90 -27.70 5.77
C VAL A 37 3.78 -26.48 6.05
N HIS A 38 4.60 -26.09 5.08
CA HIS A 38 5.32 -24.82 5.10
C HIS A 38 5.11 -24.06 3.79
N ASP A 39 4.45 -22.90 3.87
CA ASP A 39 4.17 -22.04 2.73
C ASP A 39 5.19 -20.90 2.63
N PHE A 40 5.68 -20.67 1.42
CA PHE A 40 6.54 -19.54 1.06
C PHE A 40 5.82 -18.68 0.02
N VAL A 41 5.69 -17.38 0.32
CA VAL A 41 5.29 -16.39 -0.67
C VAL A 41 6.52 -16.01 -1.49
N LEU A 42 6.42 -16.16 -2.80
CA LEU A 42 7.50 -15.91 -3.75
C LEU A 42 7.48 -14.44 -4.22
N PRO A 43 8.61 -13.86 -4.66
CA PRO A 43 8.65 -12.56 -5.32
C PRO A 43 7.75 -12.52 -6.56
N GLY A 44 7.18 -11.36 -6.88
CA GLY A 44 6.43 -11.20 -8.12
C GLY A 44 7.35 -10.97 -9.32
N ALA A 45 6.93 -11.42 -10.50
CA ALA A 45 7.70 -11.29 -11.75
C ALA A 45 7.47 -9.93 -12.43
N ALA A 46 7.55 -8.83 -11.68
CA ALA A 46 7.22 -7.47 -12.14
C ALA A 46 7.91 -7.05 -13.45
N GLN A 47 9.19 -7.43 -13.64
CA GLN A 47 9.94 -7.12 -14.88
C GLN A 47 9.92 -8.27 -15.91
N GLY A 48 9.06 -9.27 -15.72
CA GLY A 48 8.92 -10.46 -16.57
C GLY A 48 9.69 -11.69 -16.09
N LEU A 49 10.59 -11.55 -15.11
CA LEU A 49 11.27 -12.67 -14.46
C LEU A 49 11.46 -12.37 -12.97
N ALA A 50 11.36 -13.40 -12.14
CA ALA A 50 11.70 -13.36 -10.72
C ALA A 50 12.65 -14.49 -10.34
N HIS A 51 13.39 -14.24 -9.26
CA HIS A 51 14.28 -15.22 -8.65
C HIS A 51 13.92 -15.39 -7.18
N TRP A 52 13.73 -16.62 -6.74
CA TRP A 52 13.50 -16.95 -5.34
C TRP A 52 14.63 -17.79 -4.80
N LEU A 53 15.24 -17.36 -3.69
CA LEU A 53 16.22 -18.14 -2.92
C LEU A 53 15.55 -18.64 -1.64
N GLY A 54 15.53 -19.95 -1.42
CA GLY A 54 15.00 -20.53 -0.20
C GLY A 54 15.66 -21.85 0.17
N LEU A 55 15.51 -22.24 1.44
CA LEU A 55 15.94 -23.55 1.93
C LEU A 55 14.75 -24.52 1.90
N ILE A 56 14.89 -25.61 1.16
CA ILE A 56 14.00 -26.76 1.24
C ILE A 56 14.49 -27.68 2.36
N PRO A 57 13.67 -27.97 3.38
CA PRO A 57 14.04 -28.85 4.48
C PRO A 57 14.41 -30.28 4.02
N PRO A 58 15.29 -30.98 4.74
CA PRO A 58 15.72 -32.34 4.38
C PRO A 58 14.63 -33.40 4.48
N ASP A 59 13.60 -33.14 5.27
CA ASP A 59 12.40 -33.98 5.43
C ASP A 59 11.26 -33.58 4.48
N ALA A 60 11.54 -32.76 3.46
CA ALA A 60 10.58 -32.40 2.43
C ALA A 60 10.25 -33.60 1.54
N ARG A 61 8.97 -34.01 1.53
CA ARG A 61 8.48 -35.10 0.67
C ARG A 61 7.93 -34.59 -0.65
N GLU A 62 7.20 -33.47 -0.60
CA GLU A 62 6.52 -32.91 -1.76
C GLU A 62 6.66 -31.38 -1.79
N ILE A 63 6.80 -30.84 -2.99
CA ILE A 63 6.73 -29.39 -3.25
C ILE A 63 5.57 -29.14 -4.21
N ARG A 64 4.60 -28.35 -3.75
CA ARG A 64 3.48 -27.87 -4.56
C ARG A 64 3.67 -26.41 -4.87
N LEU A 65 3.36 -26.01 -6.10
CA LEU A 65 3.44 -24.62 -6.52
C LEU A 65 2.07 -24.14 -6.96
N SER A 66 1.59 -23.10 -6.30
CA SER A 66 0.38 -22.39 -6.67
C SER A 66 0.77 -21.10 -7.40
N ALA A 67 0.54 -21.06 -8.71
CA ALA A 67 0.86 -19.94 -9.58
C ALA A 67 -0.29 -19.63 -10.57
N GLY A 68 -0.15 -18.58 -11.37
CA GLY A 68 -1.09 -18.25 -12.45
C GLY A 68 -0.92 -19.14 -13.69
N ALA A 69 -1.84 -19.04 -14.65
CA ALA A 69 -1.84 -19.86 -15.87
C ALA A 69 -0.56 -19.68 -16.72
N ASP A 70 -0.04 -18.46 -16.80
CA ASP A 70 1.16 -18.12 -17.58
C ASP A 70 2.48 -18.33 -16.82
N PHE A 71 2.43 -18.98 -15.66
CA PHE A 71 3.63 -19.24 -14.88
C PHE A 71 4.53 -20.26 -15.58
N THR A 72 5.78 -19.87 -15.82
CA THR A 72 6.79 -20.77 -16.38
C THR A 72 7.96 -20.90 -15.42
N LEU A 73 8.25 -22.13 -15.00
CA LEU A 73 9.45 -22.44 -14.22
C LEU A 73 10.66 -22.55 -15.15
N GLU A 74 11.40 -21.46 -15.29
CA GLU A 74 12.55 -21.34 -16.21
C GLU A 74 13.76 -22.17 -15.74
N ARG A 75 14.06 -22.14 -14.43
CA ARG A 75 15.23 -22.82 -13.89
C ARG A 75 15.08 -23.17 -12.42
N VAL A 76 15.59 -24.34 -12.06
CA VAL A 76 15.85 -24.73 -10.67
C VAL A 76 17.33 -25.00 -10.50
N GLY A 77 17.98 -24.26 -9.60
CA GLY A 77 19.40 -24.40 -9.31
C GLY A 77 19.65 -24.72 -7.84
N ALA A 78 20.47 -25.74 -7.57
CA ALA A 78 20.94 -26.00 -6.22
C ALA A 78 22.04 -25.00 -5.81
N ARG A 79 22.07 -24.62 -4.53
CA ARG A 79 23.09 -23.76 -3.94
C ARG A 79 23.67 -24.48 -2.73
N ARG A 80 25.00 -24.52 -2.64
CA ARG A 80 25.66 -24.95 -1.41
C ARG A 80 25.48 -23.88 -0.35
N GLU A 81 25.25 -24.30 0.89
CA GLU A 81 25.12 -23.40 2.05
C GLU A 81 26.35 -22.50 2.20
N THR A 82 27.56 -23.03 1.97
CA THR A 82 28.81 -22.26 1.96
C THR A 82 28.80 -21.12 0.95
N GLY A 83 28.19 -21.33 -0.23
CA GLY A 83 28.02 -20.28 -1.23
C GLY A 83 27.00 -19.22 -0.83
N VAL A 84 25.95 -19.59 -0.08
CA VAL A 84 24.97 -18.64 0.46
C VAL A 84 25.59 -17.81 1.58
N LEU A 85 26.37 -18.43 2.47
CA LEU A 85 27.13 -17.77 3.52
C LEU A 85 28.17 -16.81 2.96
N ALA A 86 28.96 -17.22 1.96
CA ALA A 86 29.94 -16.36 1.31
C ALA A 86 29.26 -15.12 0.67
N GLN A 87 28.12 -15.32 0.00
CA GLN A 87 27.35 -14.20 -0.55
C GLN A 87 26.81 -13.27 0.54
N CYS A 88 26.32 -13.83 1.66
CA CYS A 88 25.85 -13.05 2.81
C CYS A 88 26.98 -12.19 3.38
N LEU A 89 28.16 -12.78 3.58
CA LEU A 89 29.35 -12.10 4.08
C LEU A 89 29.76 -10.93 3.18
N LEU A 90 29.79 -11.16 1.85
CA LEU A 90 30.16 -10.14 0.87
C LEU A 90 29.15 -8.99 0.78
N ARG A 91 27.85 -9.27 0.92
CA ARG A 91 26.80 -8.25 0.77
C ARG A 91 26.47 -7.51 2.07
N ARG A 92 26.48 -8.22 3.19
CA ARG A 92 25.97 -7.80 4.51
C ARG A 92 26.73 -8.51 5.65
N PRO A 93 28.01 -8.18 5.89
CA PRO A 93 28.86 -8.92 6.82
C PRO A 93 28.27 -9.03 8.24
N TRP A 94 27.71 -7.94 8.77
CA TRP A 94 27.07 -7.95 10.09
C TRP A 94 25.84 -8.86 10.19
N ARG A 95 25.07 -9.02 9.10
CA ARG A 95 23.98 -9.99 9.05
C ARG A 95 24.51 -11.43 9.01
N CYS A 96 25.64 -11.66 8.36
CA CYS A 96 26.29 -12.98 8.39
C CYS A 96 26.69 -13.36 9.82
N VAL A 97 27.27 -12.42 10.57
CA VAL A 97 27.59 -12.61 12.01
C VAL A 97 26.33 -12.93 12.81
N ALA A 98 25.25 -12.15 12.64
CA ALA A 98 23.98 -12.40 13.31
C ALA A 98 23.38 -13.77 12.95
N ALA A 99 23.50 -14.20 11.69
CA ALA A 99 23.06 -15.52 11.25
C ALA A 99 23.84 -16.62 11.98
N LEU A 100 25.16 -16.56 11.97
CA LEU A 100 26.01 -17.54 12.64
C LEU A 100 25.74 -17.61 14.16
N TYR A 101 25.47 -16.46 14.78
CA TYR A 101 25.05 -16.39 16.18
C TYR A 101 23.72 -17.14 16.42
N GLU A 102 22.71 -16.91 15.59
CA GLU A 102 21.43 -17.62 15.71
C GLU A 102 21.58 -19.13 15.46
N ARG A 103 22.46 -19.53 14.53
CA ARG A 103 22.81 -20.95 14.33
C ARG A 103 23.46 -21.57 15.56
N ALA A 104 24.42 -20.87 16.19
CA ALA A 104 25.07 -21.34 17.41
C ALA A 104 24.09 -21.50 18.58
N ARG A 105 22.98 -20.74 18.59
CA ARG A 105 21.89 -20.85 19.56
C ARG A 105 20.83 -21.90 19.21
N GLY A 106 21.03 -22.67 18.14
CA GLY A 106 20.06 -23.68 17.67
C GLY A 106 18.82 -23.09 16.97
N SER A 107 18.83 -21.80 16.64
CA SER A 107 17.70 -21.10 16.02
C SER A 107 17.78 -21.19 14.49
N GLU A 108 17.56 -22.40 13.96
CA GLU A 108 17.72 -22.68 12.53
C GLU A 108 16.81 -21.81 11.65
N ARG A 109 15.57 -21.56 12.10
CA ARG A 109 14.63 -20.67 11.38
C ARG A 109 15.23 -19.28 11.19
N ARG A 110 15.69 -18.64 12.26
CA ARG A 110 16.25 -17.27 12.18
C ARG A 110 17.53 -17.23 11.37
N TYR A 111 18.39 -18.24 11.50
CA TYR A 111 19.59 -18.38 10.67
C TYR A 111 19.24 -18.32 9.17
N ARG A 112 18.26 -19.12 8.73
CA ARG A 112 17.81 -19.17 7.34
C ARG A 112 17.17 -17.86 6.89
N ASP A 113 16.30 -17.28 7.70
CA ASP A 113 15.62 -16.03 7.39
C ASP A 113 16.62 -14.87 7.20
N ILE A 114 17.66 -14.81 8.04
CA ILE A 114 18.73 -13.80 7.93
C ILE A 114 19.54 -14.01 6.64
N LEU A 115 19.95 -15.24 6.32
CA LEU A 115 20.70 -15.53 5.10
C LEU A 115 19.89 -15.19 3.84
N ARG A 116 18.62 -15.63 3.79
CA ARG A 116 17.72 -15.31 2.68
C ARG A 116 17.56 -13.80 2.53
N GLY A 117 17.21 -13.10 3.61
CA GLY A 117 17.01 -11.64 3.58
C GLY A 117 18.29 -10.84 3.27
N ALA A 118 19.47 -11.42 3.45
CA ALA A 118 20.74 -10.78 3.07
C ALA A 118 21.14 -11.05 1.60
N CYS A 119 20.79 -12.22 1.07
CA CYS A 119 21.23 -12.68 -0.25
C CYS A 119 20.20 -12.43 -1.36
N ALA A 120 18.90 -12.52 -1.06
CA ALA A 120 17.82 -12.37 -2.02
C ALA A 120 17.45 -10.89 -2.26
N VAL A 121 17.64 -10.04 -1.24
CA VAL A 121 17.15 -8.67 -1.23
C VAL A 121 18.19 -7.68 -1.78
N THR A 122 17.74 -6.70 -2.54
CA THR A 122 18.55 -5.66 -3.18
C THR A 122 18.00 -4.27 -2.83
N PRO A 123 18.81 -3.32 -2.34
CA PRO A 123 18.35 -1.95 -2.10
C PRO A 123 17.80 -1.29 -3.35
N MET A 124 16.78 -0.44 -3.21
CA MET A 124 16.18 0.32 -4.31
C MET A 124 17.21 1.13 -5.12
N SER A 125 18.25 1.65 -4.46
CA SER A 125 19.35 2.39 -5.10
C SER A 125 20.16 1.56 -6.11
N ARG A 126 20.03 0.23 -6.09
CA ARG A 126 20.67 -0.71 -7.03
C ARG A 126 19.68 -1.27 -8.07
N PHE A 127 18.55 -0.60 -8.27
CA PHE A 127 17.52 -1.02 -9.23
C PHE A 127 18.06 -1.38 -10.62
N PRO A 128 18.96 -0.61 -11.27
CA PRO A 128 19.46 -0.98 -12.60
C PRO A 128 20.09 -2.37 -12.66
N SER A 129 20.85 -2.75 -11.62
CA SER A 129 21.46 -4.08 -11.54
C SER A 129 20.45 -5.19 -11.24
N TRP A 130 19.40 -4.88 -10.47
CA TRP A 130 18.32 -5.81 -10.16
C TRP A 130 17.44 -6.07 -11.39
N ALA A 131 17.13 -5.01 -12.15
CA ALA A 131 16.35 -5.05 -13.36
C ALA A 131 17.09 -5.76 -14.50
N ALA A 132 18.40 -5.53 -14.68
CA ALA A 132 19.19 -6.16 -15.73
C ALA A 132 19.11 -7.70 -15.75
N THR A 133 18.93 -8.35 -14.60
CA THR A 133 18.79 -9.82 -14.55
C THR A 133 17.35 -10.30 -14.72
N ARG A 134 16.36 -9.41 -14.57
CA ARG A 134 14.93 -9.73 -14.48
C ARG A 134 14.09 -9.23 -15.65
N THR A 135 14.53 -8.21 -16.38
CA THR A 135 13.79 -7.69 -17.53
C THR A 135 13.70 -8.75 -18.62
N ARG A 136 12.48 -9.10 -19.00
CA ARG A 136 12.17 -9.97 -20.14
C ARG A 136 11.12 -9.31 -21.02
N PRO A 137 11.23 -9.35 -22.36
CA PRO A 137 10.19 -8.84 -23.24
C PRO A 137 8.82 -9.43 -22.88
N ALA A 138 7.79 -8.59 -22.86
CA ALA A 138 6.44 -9.06 -22.61
C ALA A 138 5.88 -9.72 -23.87
N ARG A 139 5.33 -10.93 -23.76
CA ARG A 139 4.60 -11.60 -24.84
C ARG A 139 3.12 -11.38 -24.61
N ILE A 140 2.53 -10.46 -25.37
CA ILE A 140 1.14 -10.04 -25.19
C ILE A 140 0.42 -10.33 -26.49
N ALA A 141 -0.81 -10.85 -26.40
CA ALA A 141 -1.67 -10.94 -27.56
C ALA A 141 -1.91 -9.53 -28.14
N PRO A 142 -1.93 -9.36 -29.47
CA PRO A 142 -2.19 -8.06 -30.07
C PRO A 142 -3.53 -7.50 -29.59
N SER A 143 -3.53 -6.30 -29.02
CA SER A 143 -4.78 -5.58 -28.73
C SER A 143 -5.32 -4.98 -30.03
N ALA A 144 -6.65 -5.05 -30.20
CA ALA A 144 -7.33 -4.39 -31.32
C ALA A 144 -7.58 -2.88 -31.06
N LEU A 145 -7.24 -2.39 -29.86
CA LEU A 145 -7.46 -0.99 -29.49
C LEU A 145 -6.62 -0.05 -30.35
N ARG A 146 -7.30 0.90 -31.01
CA ARG A 146 -6.66 2.02 -31.69
C ARG A 146 -6.34 3.10 -30.67
N ILE A 147 -5.05 3.37 -30.49
CA ILE A 147 -4.56 4.30 -29.48
C ILE A 147 -4.08 5.58 -30.15
N ARG A 148 -4.61 6.73 -29.73
CA ARG A 148 -4.05 8.04 -30.05
C ARG A 148 -3.15 8.51 -28.91
N CYS A 149 -1.92 8.90 -29.23
CA CYS A 149 -1.01 9.50 -28.25
C CYS A 149 -1.08 11.03 -28.32
N VAL A 150 -1.19 11.69 -27.17
CA VAL A 150 -1.16 13.15 -27.04
C VAL A 150 0.03 13.56 -26.17
N LEU A 151 0.95 14.31 -26.77
CA LEU A 151 2.10 14.92 -26.11
C LEU A 151 1.70 16.31 -25.59
N LEU A 152 1.60 16.45 -24.27
CA LEU A 152 1.22 17.68 -23.59
C LEU A 152 2.46 18.61 -23.47
N ALA A 153 2.75 19.38 -24.52
CA ALA A 153 3.97 20.18 -24.64
C ALA A 153 3.90 21.54 -23.94
N ARG A 154 5.02 21.94 -23.33
CA ARG A 154 5.24 23.27 -22.76
C ARG A 154 6.12 24.11 -23.70
N PRO A 155 6.10 25.45 -23.57
CA PRO A 155 7.04 26.32 -24.29
C PRO A 155 8.50 25.88 -24.05
N GLY A 156 9.26 25.74 -25.13
CA GLY A 156 10.69 25.38 -25.07
C GLY A 156 11.02 23.88 -25.09
N GLU A 157 10.04 22.98 -25.08
CA GLU A 157 10.27 21.53 -25.07
C GLU A 157 10.50 20.89 -26.46
N ALA A 158 10.76 21.71 -27.49
CA ALA A 158 10.94 21.26 -28.86
C ALA A 158 12.02 20.16 -29.02
N ALA A 159 13.14 20.30 -28.31
CA ALA A 159 14.23 19.32 -28.34
C ALA A 159 13.84 17.97 -27.71
N ALA A 160 12.90 17.98 -26.74
CA ALA A 160 12.45 16.79 -26.03
C ALA A 160 11.47 15.94 -26.88
N LEU A 161 10.79 16.55 -27.86
CA LEU A 161 9.82 15.87 -28.73
C LEU A 161 10.44 14.72 -29.54
N SER A 162 11.68 14.87 -30.03
CA SER A 162 12.32 13.86 -30.88
C SER A 162 12.46 12.52 -30.15
N ALA A 163 12.90 12.54 -28.89
CA ALA A 163 13.09 11.33 -28.11
C ALA A 163 11.79 10.56 -27.91
N THR A 164 10.69 11.26 -27.60
CA THR A 164 9.37 10.64 -27.44
C THR A 164 8.83 10.12 -28.76
N ARG A 165 8.99 10.86 -29.86
CA ARG A 165 8.58 10.44 -31.21
C ARG A 165 9.28 9.13 -31.60
N ASP A 166 10.60 9.07 -31.43
CA ASP A 166 11.39 7.91 -31.83
C ASP A 166 11.01 6.68 -30.99
N ALA A 167 10.71 6.88 -29.69
CA ALA A 167 10.21 5.83 -28.80
C ALA A 167 8.79 5.34 -29.17
N LEU A 168 7.90 6.24 -29.57
CA LEU A 168 6.56 5.90 -30.08
C LEU A 168 6.63 5.14 -31.41
N ALA A 169 7.56 5.53 -32.28
CA ALA A 169 7.84 4.84 -33.52
C ALA A 169 8.50 3.46 -33.32
N ALA A 170 8.94 3.12 -32.10
CA ALA A 170 9.48 1.81 -31.75
C ALA A 170 8.46 0.87 -31.07
N GLN A 171 7.24 1.35 -30.76
CA GLN A 171 6.23 0.57 -30.03
C GLN A 171 5.76 -0.68 -30.79
N THR A 172 5.68 -1.83 -30.11
CA THR A 172 5.16 -3.07 -30.69
C THR A 172 3.70 -2.93 -31.15
N LEU A 173 2.88 -2.23 -30.37
CA LEU A 173 1.59 -1.71 -30.79
C LEU A 173 1.76 -0.26 -31.26
N ARG A 174 1.72 -0.03 -32.57
CA ARG A 174 1.87 1.32 -33.14
C ARG A 174 0.64 2.17 -32.77
N PRO A 175 0.84 3.44 -32.32
CA PRO A 175 -0.28 4.34 -32.15
C PRO A 175 -0.92 4.65 -33.51
N GLU A 176 -2.25 4.81 -33.54
CA GLU A 176 -3.01 5.21 -34.74
C GLU A 176 -2.60 6.62 -35.18
N SER A 177 -2.35 7.49 -34.20
CA SER A 177 -1.90 8.87 -34.45
C SER A 177 -1.16 9.43 -33.24
N VAL A 178 -0.29 10.41 -33.49
CA VAL A 178 0.47 11.12 -32.46
C VAL A 178 0.25 12.62 -32.62
N TRP A 179 -0.27 13.25 -31.57
CA TRP A 179 -0.59 14.67 -31.53
C TRP A 179 0.30 15.39 -30.53
N VAL A 180 0.80 16.56 -30.90
CA VAL A 180 1.48 17.49 -30.00
C VAL A 180 0.51 18.63 -29.71
N ALA A 181 0.13 18.77 -28.45
CA ALA A 181 -0.74 19.84 -28.00
C ALA A 181 0.02 20.78 -27.07
N TRP A 182 -0.07 22.10 -27.30
CA TRP A 182 0.70 23.10 -26.54
C TRP A 182 -0.16 24.28 -26.12
N ALA A 183 0.19 24.89 -24.99
CA ALA A 183 -0.33 26.20 -24.59
C ALA A 183 0.74 27.28 -24.85
N GLY A 184 0.31 28.44 -25.36
CA GLY A 184 1.21 29.56 -25.67
C GLY A 184 1.97 29.38 -26.99
N ALA A 185 3.30 29.59 -26.97
CA ALA A 185 4.12 29.54 -28.16
C ALA A 185 4.23 28.10 -28.72
N ALA A 186 4.05 27.96 -30.03
CA ALA A 186 4.15 26.67 -30.69
C ALA A 186 5.56 26.08 -30.53
N PRO A 187 5.68 24.79 -30.15
CA PRO A 187 6.97 24.11 -30.15
C PRO A 187 7.42 23.99 -31.61
N VAL A 188 8.55 24.61 -31.94
CA VAL A 188 9.13 24.51 -33.28
C VAL A 188 9.63 23.08 -33.47
N SER A 189 8.99 22.27 -34.31
CA SER A 189 9.59 21.01 -34.76
C SER A 189 9.39 20.79 -36.25
N GLY A 190 10.45 20.33 -36.91
CA GLY A 190 10.49 20.03 -38.34
C GLY A 190 9.46 18.97 -38.75
N ALA A 191 9.05 19.04 -40.02
CA ALA A 191 8.05 18.20 -40.66
C ALA A 191 8.28 16.70 -40.39
N GLY A 192 7.37 16.08 -39.64
CA GLY A 192 7.32 14.65 -39.36
C GLY A 192 5.89 14.19 -39.08
N GLN A 193 5.65 12.88 -38.97
CA GLN A 193 4.34 12.20 -38.82
C GLN A 193 3.47 12.62 -37.61
N MET A 194 3.86 13.63 -36.82
CA MET A 194 3.09 14.12 -35.68
C MET A 194 2.20 15.30 -36.10
N SER A 195 0.94 15.28 -35.70
CA SER A 195 0.04 16.43 -35.89
C SER A 195 0.23 17.44 -34.77
N HIS A 196 0.12 18.72 -35.10
CA HIS A 196 0.40 19.82 -34.19
C HIS A 196 -0.86 20.68 -34.02
N ARG A 197 -1.25 20.99 -32.78
CA ARG A 197 -2.33 21.93 -32.49
C ARG A 197 -2.12 22.77 -31.23
N ALA A 198 -2.62 24.00 -31.25
CA ALA A 198 -2.78 24.79 -30.03
C ALA A 198 -3.82 24.12 -29.12
N TRP A 199 -3.57 24.16 -27.82
CA TRP A 199 -4.49 23.67 -26.80
C TRP A 199 -5.64 24.64 -26.63
N ASP A 200 -6.87 24.15 -26.80
CA ASP A 200 -8.09 24.89 -26.51
C ASP A 200 -8.63 24.45 -25.15
N GLU A 201 -8.54 25.33 -24.16
CA GLU A 201 -9.02 25.05 -22.80
C GLU A 201 -10.55 24.90 -22.73
N ALA A 202 -11.27 25.42 -23.73
CA ALA A 202 -12.73 25.31 -23.85
C ALA A 202 -13.18 24.01 -24.52
N ALA A 203 -12.28 23.30 -25.22
CA ALA A 203 -12.59 22.04 -25.90
C ALA A 203 -12.70 20.87 -24.91
N CYS A 204 -13.44 19.84 -25.30
CA CYS A 204 -13.56 18.63 -24.50
C CYS A 204 -12.40 17.68 -24.80
N LEU A 205 -11.77 17.11 -23.78
CA LEU A 205 -10.70 16.11 -23.97
C LEU A 205 -11.21 14.88 -24.74
N ALA A 206 -12.51 14.60 -24.68
CA ALA A 206 -13.15 13.55 -25.48
C ALA A 206 -13.14 13.83 -27.00
N ASP A 207 -13.16 15.10 -27.43
CA ASP A 207 -13.09 15.46 -28.85
C ASP A 207 -11.74 15.04 -29.47
N ASP A 208 -10.72 14.94 -28.62
CA ASP A 208 -9.37 14.51 -29.00
C ASP A 208 -9.31 13.02 -29.34
N LEU A 209 -10.33 12.25 -29.01
CA LEU A 209 -10.39 10.83 -29.31
C LEU A 209 -10.51 10.60 -30.83
N GLY A 210 -11.36 11.37 -31.51
CA GLY A 210 -11.65 11.19 -32.94
C GLY A 210 -12.12 9.76 -33.24
N ALA A 211 -11.40 9.06 -34.12
CA ALA A 211 -11.68 7.68 -34.47
C ALA A 211 -11.05 6.67 -33.49
N ALA A 212 -10.17 7.07 -32.59
CA ALA A 212 -9.44 6.17 -31.69
C ALA A 212 -10.37 5.55 -30.62
N ASP A 213 -9.94 4.43 -30.04
CA ASP A 213 -10.67 3.75 -28.96
C ASP A 213 -10.14 4.19 -27.57
N ALA A 214 -8.91 4.69 -27.51
CA ALA A 214 -8.25 5.15 -26.29
C ALA A 214 -7.28 6.32 -26.53
N LEU A 215 -7.08 7.13 -25.48
CA LEU A 215 -6.16 8.27 -25.47
C LEU A 215 -4.99 8.01 -24.52
N CYS A 216 -3.76 8.07 -25.01
CA CYS A 216 -2.54 7.94 -24.23
C CYS A 216 -1.91 9.32 -24.00
N LEU A 217 -1.82 9.74 -22.74
CA LEU A 217 -1.19 11.01 -22.36
C LEU A 217 0.30 10.80 -22.05
N LEU A 218 1.13 11.68 -22.60
CA LEU A 218 2.58 11.71 -22.47
C LEU A 218 3.09 13.16 -22.38
N ARG A 219 4.32 13.35 -21.93
CA ARG A 219 5.06 14.61 -22.03
C ARG A 219 6.18 14.50 -23.06
N PRO A 220 6.53 15.60 -23.77
CA PRO A 220 7.78 15.64 -24.52
C PRO A 220 8.97 15.27 -23.61
N GLY A 221 9.80 14.34 -24.06
CA GLY A 221 10.93 13.79 -23.30
C GLY A 221 10.63 12.49 -22.57
N ASP A 222 9.36 12.09 -22.42
CA ASP A 222 9.01 10.75 -21.98
C ASP A 222 9.46 9.73 -23.04
N VAL A 223 10.06 8.63 -22.59
CA VAL A 223 10.55 7.55 -23.45
C VAL A 223 9.89 6.25 -23.01
N PRO A 224 8.73 5.89 -23.59
CA PRO A 224 8.08 4.61 -23.33
C PRO A 224 8.93 3.44 -23.82
N GLU A 225 8.92 2.34 -23.06
CA GLU A 225 9.49 1.05 -23.45
C GLU A 225 8.73 0.45 -24.64
N PRO A 226 9.36 -0.36 -25.52
CA PRO A 226 8.75 -0.84 -26.75
C PRO A 226 7.38 -1.52 -26.58
N GLU A 227 7.13 -2.21 -25.47
CA GLU A 227 5.87 -2.90 -25.21
C GLU A 227 4.85 -2.08 -24.39
N ALA A 228 5.14 -0.81 -24.08
CA ALA A 228 4.34 0.00 -23.16
C ALA A 228 2.88 0.15 -23.61
N LEU A 229 2.63 0.54 -24.87
CA LEU A 229 1.27 0.70 -25.39
C LEU A 229 0.51 -0.63 -25.46
N ALA A 230 1.20 -1.73 -25.76
CA ALA A 230 0.58 -3.06 -25.80
C ALA A 230 0.16 -3.53 -24.38
N LEU A 231 1.01 -3.33 -23.38
CA LEU A 231 0.72 -3.65 -21.98
C LEU A 231 -0.43 -2.80 -21.43
N LEU A 232 -0.38 -1.49 -21.66
CA LEU A 232 -1.46 -0.59 -21.24
C LEU A 232 -2.76 -0.91 -21.96
N GLY A 233 -2.72 -1.17 -23.26
CA GLY A 233 -3.89 -1.55 -24.04
C GLY A 233 -4.52 -2.86 -23.58
N HIS A 234 -3.72 -3.86 -23.19
CA HIS A 234 -4.24 -5.07 -22.57
C HIS A 234 -4.89 -4.78 -21.22
N ALA A 235 -4.21 -4.02 -20.34
CA ALA A 235 -4.76 -3.67 -19.03
C ALA A 235 -6.06 -2.83 -19.12
N LEU A 236 -6.19 -2.00 -20.17
CA LEU A 236 -7.38 -1.18 -20.40
C LEU A 236 -8.60 -1.99 -20.85
N SER A 237 -8.47 -3.23 -21.33
CA SER A 237 -9.64 -3.98 -21.81
C SER A 237 -10.68 -4.21 -20.72
N GLU A 238 -10.24 -4.26 -19.46
CA GLU A 238 -11.09 -4.45 -18.27
C GLU A 238 -11.15 -3.20 -17.38
N ALA A 239 -10.64 -2.06 -17.85
CA ALA A 239 -10.49 -0.84 -17.05
C ALA A 239 -10.85 0.42 -17.84
N ASP A 240 -11.05 1.51 -17.11
CA ASP A 240 -11.32 2.83 -17.68
C ASP A 240 -10.03 3.64 -17.83
N ILE A 241 -9.04 3.34 -16.98
CA ILE A 241 -7.71 3.96 -16.95
C ILE A 241 -6.65 2.88 -16.74
N ALA A 242 -5.53 2.97 -17.45
CA ALA A 242 -4.36 2.12 -17.23
C ALA A 242 -3.08 2.95 -17.06
N TYR A 243 -2.25 2.59 -16.08
CA TYR A 243 -0.92 3.14 -15.89
C TYR A 243 0.09 2.04 -15.54
N GLY A 244 1.38 2.34 -15.62
CA GLY A 244 2.43 1.44 -15.14
C GLY A 244 3.55 2.17 -14.42
N ASP A 245 4.53 1.44 -13.92
CA ASP A 245 5.70 2.02 -13.27
C ASP A 245 6.55 2.81 -14.26
N ALA A 246 7.43 3.66 -13.74
CA ALA A 246 8.35 4.44 -14.55
C ALA A 246 9.71 4.60 -13.89
N ILE A 247 10.72 5.00 -14.66
CA ILE A 247 11.92 5.63 -14.13
C ILE A 247 11.67 7.13 -14.11
N GLY A 248 11.67 7.72 -12.92
CA GLY A 248 11.46 9.15 -12.73
C GLY A 248 12.63 10.01 -13.24
N PRO A 249 12.47 11.34 -13.22
CA PRO A 249 13.51 12.28 -13.68
C PRO A 249 14.81 12.21 -12.87
N ASP A 250 14.73 11.78 -11.60
CA ASP A 250 15.86 11.53 -10.71
C ASP A 250 16.57 10.18 -10.99
N ARG A 251 16.18 9.49 -12.06
CA ARG A 251 16.64 8.15 -12.47
C ARG A 251 16.34 7.05 -11.45
N ARG A 252 15.41 7.28 -10.52
CA ARG A 252 14.94 6.26 -9.58
C ARG A 252 13.69 5.57 -10.11
N PRO A 253 13.50 4.28 -9.82
CA PRO A 253 12.25 3.60 -10.13
C PRO A 253 11.12 4.20 -9.30
N GLN A 254 9.99 4.46 -9.94
CA GLN A 254 8.72 4.78 -9.34
C GLN A 254 7.85 3.52 -9.39
N LEU A 255 8.06 2.63 -8.42
CA LEU A 255 7.22 1.43 -8.23
C LEU A 255 5.89 1.82 -7.59
N LYS A 256 4.80 1.72 -8.33
CA LYS A 256 3.50 2.28 -7.96
C LYS A 256 2.64 1.20 -7.28
N PRO A 257 1.76 1.56 -6.34
CA PRO A 257 0.72 0.63 -5.90
C PRO A 257 -0.31 0.45 -7.01
N ASP A 258 -1.24 -0.48 -6.82
CA ASP A 258 -2.54 -0.42 -7.50
C ASP A 258 -3.29 0.84 -7.08
N TRP A 259 -4.46 1.08 -7.68
CA TRP A 259 -5.19 2.34 -7.53
C TRP A 259 -5.41 2.76 -6.08
N SER A 260 -4.76 3.87 -5.71
CA SER A 260 -4.82 4.53 -4.41
C SER A 260 -5.32 5.97 -4.63
N PRO A 261 -6.66 6.19 -4.64
CA PRO A 261 -7.27 7.50 -4.90
C PRO A 261 -6.64 8.66 -4.13
N ASP A 262 -6.49 8.52 -2.81
CA ASP A 262 -6.02 9.61 -1.96
C ASP A 262 -4.52 9.91 -2.23
N LEU A 263 -3.71 8.86 -2.48
CA LEU A 263 -2.32 9.03 -2.91
C LEU A 263 -2.22 9.68 -4.29
N ALA A 264 -3.07 9.27 -5.24
CA ALA A 264 -3.10 9.79 -6.60
C ALA A 264 -3.42 11.28 -6.64
N LEU A 265 -4.43 11.71 -5.87
CA LEU A 265 -4.76 13.13 -5.73
C LEU A 265 -3.59 13.91 -5.12
N ALA A 266 -3.01 13.43 -4.03
CA ALA A 266 -1.97 14.17 -3.31
C ALA A 266 -0.62 14.24 -4.05
N THR A 267 -0.24 13.17 -4.77
CA THR A 267 1.11 13.02 -5.34
C THR A 267 1.15 13.07 -6.86
N GLY A 268 0.04 12.78 -7.55
CA GLY A 268 0.05 12.57 -8.99
C GLY A 268 0.76 11.30 -9.45
N TYR A 269 0.98 10.31 -8.55
CA TYR A 269 1.82 9.15 -8.85
C TYR A 269 1.45 8.33 -10.10
N PRO A 270 0.19 8.23 -10.60
CA PRO A 270 -0.08 7.49 -11.83
C PRO A 270 0.81 7.98 -12.97
N GLY A 271 1.06 9.29 -13.04
CA GLY A 271 2.03 9.90 -13.94
C GLY A 271 1.78 9.55 -15.41
N PHE A 272 2.83 9.57 -16.22
CA PHE A 272 2.79 9.21 -17.63
C PHE A 272 3.70 8.00 -17.92
N PRO A 273 3.42 7.18 -18.96
CA PRO A 273 2.22 7.22 -19.81
C PRO A 273 0.94 6.86 -19.04
N LEU A 274 -0.15 7.55 -19.37
CA LEU A 274 -1.48 7.30 -18.81
C LEU A 274 -2.45 7.02 -19.96
N LEU A 275 -3.02 5.82 -20.00
CA LEU A 275 -3.97 5.42 -21.04
C LEU A 275 -5.41 5.52 -20.51
N LEU A 276 -6.27 6.18 -21.26
CA LEU A 276 -7.66 6.48 -20.90
C LEU A 276 -8.60 5.87 -21.93
N SER A 277 -9.63 5.17 -21.47
CA SER A 277 -10.69 4.63 -22.32
C SER A 277 -11.49 5.75 -22.97
N GLY A 278 -11.78 5.61 -24.27
CA GLY A 278 -12.64 6.53 -25.00
C GLY A 278 -14.06 6.61 -24.45
N THR A 279 -14.61 5.49 -23.96
CA THR A 279 -15.96 5.47 -23.37
C THR A 279 -16.04 6.27 -22.07
N TRP A 280 -15.03 6.13 -21.22
CA TRP A 280 -14.93 6.87 -19.97
C TRP A 280 -14.67 8.36 -20.21
N LEU A 281 -13.75 8.70 -21.13
CA LEU A 281 -13.50 10.07 -21.55
C LEU A 281 -14.77 10.75 -22.07
N SER A 282 -15.51 10.09 -22.98
CA SER A 282 -16.74 10.66 -23.54
C SER A 282 -17.82 10.91 -22.48
N THR A 283 -17.81 10.15 -21.39
CA THR A 283 -18.80 10.28 -20.30
C THR A 283 -18.41 11.37 -19.30
N PHE A 284 -17.14 11.41 -18.87
CA PHE A 284 -16.70 12.26 -17.75
C PHE A 284 -15.86 13.48 -18.15
N PHE A 285 -15.43 13.54 -19.42
CA PHE A 285 -14.69 14.65 -20.02
C PHE A 285 -15.43 15.31 -21.20
N ALA A 286 -16.76 15.26 -21.22
CA ALA A 286 -17.61 16.07 -22.11
C ALA A 286 -17.75 17.53 -21.67
N ARG A 287 -16.77 18.04 -20.91
CA ARG A 287 -16.70 19.41 -20.38
C ARG A 287 -15.33 20.00 -20.76
N PRO A 288 -15.18 21.33 -20.75
CA PRO A 288 -13.90 21.99 -20.99
C PRO A 288 -12.76 21.36 -20.21
N ALA A 289 -11.72 20.93 -20.92
CA ALA A 289 -10.57 20.25 -20.35
C ALA A 289 -9.78 21.17 -19.40
N GLY A 290 -9.90 22.49 -19.58
CA GLY A 290 -9.17 23.50 -18.83
C GLY A 290 -7.71 23.61 -19.26
N PRO A 291 -6.86 24.28 -18.46
CA PRO A 291 -5.46 24.48 -18.81
C PRO A 291 -4.69 23.17 -19.01
N LEU A 292 -3.86 23.12 -20.05
CA LEU A 292 -3.03 21.94 -20.40
C LEU A 292 -2.21 21.42 -19.21
N ALA A 293 -1.74 22.32 -18.35
CA ALA A 293 -0.95 21.98 -17.17
C ALA A 293 -1.77 21.22 -16.10
N GLU A 294 -3.10 21.39 -16.09
CA GLU A 294 -3.99 20.83 -15.08
C GLU A 294 -4.58 19.46 -15.44
N ILE A 295 -4.35 18.97 -16.66
CA ILE A 295 -5.03 17.77 -17.19
C ILE A 295 -4.82 16.54 -16.31
N ALA A 296 -3.61 16.31 -15.80
CA ALA A 296 -3.35 15.18 -14.90
C ALA A 296 -4.18 15.25 -13.62
N SER A 297 -4.33 16.43 -13.02
CA SER A 297 -5.17 16.65 -11.83
C SER A 297 -6.66 16.49 -12.18
N ALA A 298 -7.10 16.98 -13.34
CA ALA A 298 -8.48 16.82 -13.80
C ALA A 298 -8.84 15.34 -13.98
N VAL A 299 -7.96 14.54 -14.59
CA VAL A 299 -8.09 13.08 -14.72
C VAL A 299 -8.12 12.39 -13.37
N ALA A 300 -7.24 12.76 -12.43
CA ALA A 300 -7.26 12.19 -11.09
C ALA A 300 -8.58 12.48 -10.35
N VAL A 301 -9.08 13.72 -10.40
CA VAL A 301 -10.37 14.09 -9.79
C VAL A 301 -11.52 13.33 -10.47
N ALA A 302 -11.53 13.25 -11.81
CA ALA A 302 -12.52 12.48 -12.56
C ALA A 302 -12.53 11.00 -12.19
N ALA A 303 -11.35 10.40 -12.04
CA ALA A 303 -11.23 8.99 -11.67
C ALA A 303 -11.84 8.72 -10.30
N VAL A 304 -11.67 9.65 -9.36
CA VAL A 304 -12.25 9.56 -8.01
C VAL A 304 -13.75 9.79 -8.01
N THR A 305 -14.24 10.81 -8.71
CA THR A 305 -15.68 11.16 -8.74
C THR A 305 -16.53 10.13 -9.49
N SER A 306 -15.97 9.53 -10.54
CA SER A 306 -16.64 8.49 -11.33
C SER A 306 -16.47 7.07 -10.77
N ALA A 307 -15.67 6.90 -9.72
CA ALA A 307 -15.25 5.58 -9.23
C ALA A 307 -14.67 4.71 -10.36
N ALA A 308 -13.80 5.29 -11.19
CA ALA A 308 -13.21 4.63 -12.35
C ALA A 308 -12.53 3.30 -11.98
N ARG A 309 -12.67 2.29 -12.85
CA ARG A 309 -11.86 1.08 -12.79
C ARG A 309 -10.48 1.43 -13.29
N VAL A 310 -9.47 1.36 -12.42
CA VAL A 310 -8.10 1.73 -12.78
C VAL A 310 -7.20 0.52 -12.67
N ALA A 311 -6.55 0.16 -13.78
CA ALA A 311 -5.59 -0.93 -13.86
C ALA A 311 -4.16 -0.42 -13.72
N HIS A 312 -3.36 -1.19 -13.00
CA HIS A 312 -1.94 -0.96 -12.82
C HIS A 312 -1.15 -2.11 -13.46
N VAL A 313 -0.17 -1.75 -14.29
CA VAL A 313 0.82 -2.69 -14.82
C VAL A 313 2.11 -2.54 -13.99
N PRO A 314 2.43 -3.49 -13.08
CA PRO A 314 3.58 -3.41 -12.17
C PRO A 314 4.91 -3.70 -12.88
N ARG A 315 5.21 -2.88 -13.89
CA ARG A 315 6.38 -2.98 -14.76
C ARG A 315 6.83 -1.58 -15.16
N ILE A 316 8.14 -1.39 -15.34
CA ILE A 316 8.66 -0.11 -15.87
C ILE A 316 8.21 0.00 -17.32
N LEU A 317 7.33 0.95 -17.62
CA LEU A 317 6.81 1.19 -18.95
C LEU A 317 7.41 2.42 -19.63
N ALA A 318 8.09 3.28 -18.88
CA ALA A 318 8.74 4.45 -19.45
C ALA A 318 9.85 4.99 -18.56
N ARG A 319 10.78 5.73 -19.17
CA ARG A 319 11.50 6.80 -18.48
C ARG A 319 10.71 8.09 -18.66
N THR A 320 10.37 8.77 -17.58
CA THR A 320 9.54 9.98 -17.62
C THR A 320 10.30 11.21 -17.15
N VAL A 321 9.94 12.37 -17.72
CA VAL A 321 10.37 13.68 -17.23
C VAL A 321 9.54 14.15 -16.02
N GLY A 322 8.50 13.40 -15.66
CA GLY A 322 7.54 13.75 -14.62
C GLY A 322 6.51 14.77 -15.12
N ASP A 323 5.47 15.02 -14.32
CA ASP A 323 4.51 16.08 -14.65
C ASP A 323 5.05 17.49 -14.37
N GLY A 324 6.20 17.61 -13.68
CA GLY A 324 6.88 18.87 -13.43
C GLY A 324 6.03 19.92 -12.72
N LEU A 325 5.00 19.52 -11.98
CA LEU A 325 4.19 20.42 -11.15
C LEU A 325 4.78 20.47 -9.74
N ASP A 326 5.13 21.67 -9.28
CA ASP A 326 5.45 21.86 -7.87
C ASP A 326 4.20 21.66 -6.99
N PRO A 327 4.37 21.40 -5.68
CA PRO A 327 3.24 21.18 -4.79
C PRO A 327 2.20 22.33 -4.79
N PRO A 328 2.58 23.62 -4.74
CA PRO A 328 1.61 24.72 -4.83
C PRO A 328 0.76 24.70 -6.11
N THR A 329 1.38 24.50 -7.26
CA THR A 329 0.68 24.44 -8.56
C THR A 329 -0.25 23.24 -8.62
N ARG A 330 0.17 22.09 -8.08
CA ARG A 330 -0.69 20.91 -7.95
C ARG A 330 -1.90 21.18 -7.06
N ALA A 331 -1.71 21.78 -5.89
CA ALA A 331 -2.82 22.09 -4.98
C ALA A 331 -3.83 23.05 -5.63
N ALA A 332 -3.35 24.09 -6.32
CA ALA A 332 -4.20 24.98 -7.10
C ALA A 332 -4.97 24.24 -8.19
N SER A 333 -4.27 23.42 -8.98
CA SER A 333 -4.85 22.60 -10.05
C SER A 333 -5.93 21.63 -9.54
N LEU A 334 -5.72 20.97 -8.40
CA LEU A 334 -6.72 20.11 -7.75
C LEU A 334 -7.93 20.91 -7.28
N ASN A 335 -7.71 22.11 -6.71
CA ASN A 335 -8.80 22.99 -6.26
C ASN A 335 -9.66 23.50 -7.43
N THR A 336 -9.06 23.76 -8.59
CA THR A 336 -9.78 24.06 -9.83
C THR A 336 -10.58 22.83 -10.30
N ALA A 337 -9.91 21.68 -10.43
CA ALA A 337 -10.52 20.45 -10.94
C ALA A 337 -11.69 19.96 -10.06
N ARG A 338 -11.53 19.95 -8.74
CA ARG A 338 -12.61 19.56 -7.81
C ARG A 338 -13.83 20.45 -7.91
N SER A 339 -13.64 21.74 -8.19
CA SER A 339 -14.75 22.70 -8.28
C SER A 339 -15.59 22.43 -9.54
N ARG A 340 -14.94 22.07 -10.66
CA ARG A 340 -15.61 21.65 -11.90
C ARG A 340 -16.41 20.35 -11.75
N GLN A 341 -16.04 19.49 -10.81
CA GLN A 341 -16.66 18.17 -10.60
C GLN A 341 -17.41 18.02 -9.27
N ALA A 342 -17.64 19.13 -8.55
CA ALA A 342 -18.34 19.16 -7.26
C ALA A 342 -17.80 18.16 -6.20
N LEU A 343 -16.48 17.93 -6.19
CA LEU A 343 -15.84 17.08 -5.18
C LEU A 343 -15.50 17.91 -3.93
N ALA A 344 -16.06 17.52 -2.78
CA ALA A 344 -16.07 18.31 -1.54
C ALA A 344 -14.74 18.41 -0.78
N LEU A 345 -13.62 17.93 -1.35
CA LEU A 345 -12.30 18.00 -0.72
C LEU A 345 -11.68 19.41 -0.81
N ARG A 346 -10.57 19.65 -0.12
CA ARG A 346 -9.67 20.79 -0.33
C ARG A 346 -8.24 20.29 -0.48
N ALA A 347 -7.46 20.94 -1.34
CA ALA A 347 -6.04 20.67 -1.46
C ALA A 347 -5.25 21.83 -0.86
N GLU A 348 -4.42 21.56 0.14
CA GLU A 348 -3.64 22.56 0.87
C GLU A 348 -2.17 22.16 0.96
N ILE A 349 -1.29 23.13 1.21
CA ILE A 349 0.14 22.86 1.38
C ILE A 349 0.46 22.69 2.86
N HIS A 350 1.06 21.54 3.19
CA HIS A 350 1.55 21.26 4.52
C HIS A 350 2.93 20.61 4.44
N GLY A 351 3.94 21.19 5.10
CA GLY A 351 5.31 20.66 5.10
C GLY A 351 5.92 20.47 3.70
N GLY A 352 5.56 21.32 2.74
CA GLY A 352 6.02 21.20 1.35
C GLY A 352 5.36 20.07 0.54
N THR A 353 4.24 19.52 1.02
CA THR A 353 3.45 18.50 0.31
C THR A 353 2.00 18.92 0.17
N VAL A 354 1.30 18.36 -0.81
CA VAL A 354 -0.14 18.56 -0.98
C VAL A 354 -0.88 17.64 -0.02
N ARG A 355 -1.65 18.22 0.89
CA ARG A 355 -2.59 17.52 1.77
C ARG A 355 -3.99 17.64 1.19
N VAL A 356 -4.64 16.49 0.99
CA VAL A 356 -6.06 16.42 0.62
C VAL A 356 -6.87 16.33 1.91
N GLU A 357 -7.68 17.36 2.16
CA GLU A 357 -8.54 17.44 3.33
C GLU A 357 -10.00 17.22 2.95
N TRP A 358 -10.63 16.26 3.62
CA TRP A 358 -12.04 15.96 3.47
C TRP A 358 -12.85 16.73 4.51
N PRO A 359 -14.09 17.12 4.20
CA PRO A 359 -14.94 17.84 5.14
C PRO A 359 -15.24 16.99 6.36
N LEU A 360 -15.38 17.64 7.51
CA LEU A 360 -15.90 17.02 8.71
C LEU A 360 -17.42 16.94 8.55
N ALA A 361 -18.03 15.87 9.05
CA ALA A 361 -19.48 15.78 9.06
C ALA A 361 -20.09 16.92 9.90
N ASP A 362 -21.23 17.43 9.45
CA ASP A 362 -22.01 18.45 10.13
C ASP A 362 -23.45 17.90 10.30
N PRO A 363 -23.95 17.71 11.54
CA PRO A 363 -23.27 17.96 12.82
C PRO A 363 -22.06 17.05 13.07
N VAL A 364 -21.12 17.54 13.86
CA VAL A 364 -19.92 16.80 14.27
C VAL A 364 -20.35 15.54 15.05
N PRO A 365 -19.94 14.33 14.65
CA PRO A 365 -20.45 13.10 15.25
C PRO A 365 -19.84 12.85 16.63
N LEU A 366 -20.61 12.23 17.53
CA LEU A 366 -20.07 11.67 18.76
C LEU A 366 -19.09 10.54 18.44
N VAL A 367 -17.91 10.60 19.07
CA VAL A 367 -16.89 9.55 19.02
C VAL A 367 -16.90 8.75 20.32
N SER A 368 -16.96 7.43 20.22
CA SER A 368 -16.71 6.52 21.34
C SER A 368 -15.29 5.98 21.29
N VAL A 369 -14.46 6.36 22.24
CA VAL A 369 -13.09 5.83 22.38
C VAL A 369 -13.13 4.60 23.29
N VAL A 370 -12.79 3.42 22.76
CA VAL A 370 -12.81 2.15 23.47
C VAL A 370 -11.38 1.74 23.83
N ILE A 371 -11.11 1.58 25.12
CA ILE A 371 -9.78 1.24 25.67
C ILE A 371 -9.85 -0.08 26.44
N PRO A 372 -9.35 -1.19 25.87
CA PRO A 372 -9.05 -2.40 26.63
C PRO A 372 -7.90 -2.12 27.61
N SER A 373 -8.08 -2.46 28.89
CA SER A 373 -7.09 -2.19 29.94
C SER A 373 -6.97 -3.35 30.94
N ARG A 374 -5.81 -3.43 31.59
CA ARG A 374 -5.57 -4.26 32.78
C ARG A 374 -4.34 -3.73 33.52
N ASP A 375 -4.52 -3.42 34.80
CA ASP A 375 -3.55 -2.82 35.71
C ASP A 375 -2.83 -1.60 35.07
N ARG A 376 -1.61 -1.29 35.53
CA ARG A 376 -0.73 -0.27 34.93
C ARG A 376 -1.28 1.14 34.95
N LEU A 377 -1.36 1.71 36.17
CA LEU A 377 -1.78 3.08 36.40
C LEU A 377 -1.07 4.11 35.50
N ASP A 378 0.23 3.91 35.25
CA ASP A 378 1.05 4.79 34.42
C ASP A 378 0.54 4.91 32.98
N LEU A 379 0.03 3.81 32.42
CA LEU A 379 -0.49 3.75 31.06
C LEU A 379 -1.91 4.31 30.99
N ILE A 380 -2.82 3.79 31.82
CA ILE A 380 -4.23 4.17 31.77
C ILE A 380 -4.44 5.65 32.13
N THR A 381 -3.69 6.20 33.08
CA THR A 381 -3.74 7.63 33.41
C THR A 381 -3.32 8.49 32.21
N ARG A 382 -2.25 8.09 31.52
CA ARG A 382 -1.71 8.84 30.38
C ARG A 382 -2.67 8.88 29.21
N VAL A 383 -3.23 7.73 28.81
CA VAL A 383 -4.16 7.66 27.68
C VAL A 383 -5.48 8.39 27.99
N CYS A 384 -6.03 8.23 29.20
CA CYS A 384 -7.26 8.92 29.62
C CYS A 384 -7.05 10.44 29.62
N ARG A 385 -5.94 10.94 30.15
CA ARG A 385 -5.60 12.37 30.11
C ARG A 385 -5.49 12.88 28.66
N GLY A 386 -4.79 12.12 27.81
CA GLY A 386 -4.63 12.46 26.40
C GLY A 386 -5.97 12.63 25.67
N VAL A 387 -6.88 11.67 25.87
CA VAL A 387 -8.21 11.68 25.25
C VAL A 387 -9.11 12.77 25.83
N LEU A 388 -9.17 12.91 27.16
CA LEU A 388 -10.15 13.78 27.83
C LEU A 388 -9.73 15.26 27.89
N HIS A 389 -8.43 15.56 27.86
CA HIS A 389 -7.89 16.88 28.15
C HIS A 389 -6.87 17.41 27.14
N GLU A 390 -6.23 16.55 26.34
CA GLU A 390 -5.23 16.97 25.35
C GLU A 390 -5.76 16.87 23.90
N THR A 391 -7.01 16.44 23.71
CA THR A 391 -7.69 16.32 22.42
C THR A 391 -8.68 17.46 22.23
N VAL A 392 -8.67 18.14 21.07
CA VAL A 392 -9.55 19.30 20.81
C VAL A 392 -10.93 18.94 20.24
N TYR A 393 -11.16 17.66 19.92
CA TYR A 393 -12.43 17.22 19.35
C TYR A 393 -13.57 17.33 20.38
N PRO A 394 -14.71 17.95 20.06
CA PRO A 394 -15.66 18.41 21.07
C PRO A 394 -16.59 17.31 21.61
N SER A 395 -16.86 16.26 20.85
CA SER A 395 -17.91 15.28 21.17
C SER A 395 -17.31 13.88 21.37
N ILE A 396 -16.89 13.58 22.60
CA ILE A 396 -16.22 12.33 22.96
C ILE A 396 -16.92 11.66 24.14
N GLU A 397 -17.10 10.34 24.06
CA GLU A 397 -17.24 9.46 25.23
C GLU A 397 -16.04 8.49 25.30
N LEU A 398 -15.68 8.09 26.51
CA LEU A 398 -14.57 7.18 26.81
C LEU A 398 -15.10 5.91 27.48
N ILE A 399 -14.81 4.76 26.90
CA ILE A 399 -15.26 3.45 27.35
C ILE A 399 -14.04 2.60 27.67
N ILE A 400 -13.80 2.37 28.96
CA ILE A 400 -12.71 1.50 29.42
C ILE A 400 -13.28 0.10 29.63
N VAL A 401 -12.69 -0.91 29.00
CA VAL A 401 -13.03 -2.33 29.20
C VAL A 401 -11.88 -2.97 29.95
N ASP A 402 -12.11 -3.22 31.24
CA ASP A 402 -11.08 -3.66 32.16
C ASP A 402 -11.09 -5.18 32.36
N ASN A 403 -9.98 -5.86 32.08
CA ASN A 403 -9.87 -7.31 32.22
C ASN A 403 -9.50 -7.76 33.64
N GLY A 404 -10.20 -7.24 34.64
CA GLY A 404 -10.04 -7.64 36.04
C GLY A 404 -8.74 -7.12 36.66
N SER A 405 -8.51 -5.81 36.58
CA SER A 405 -7.45 -5.11 37.32
C SER A 405 -7.55 -5.38 38.82
N THR A 406 -6.39 -5.58 39.43
CA THR A 406 -6.24 -5.86 40.87
C THR A 406 -5.36 -4.84 41.58
N ASP A 407 -4.64 -4.00 40.83
CA ASP A 407 -3.87 -2.88 41.35
C ASP A 407 -4.79 -1.86 42.06
N PRO A 408 -4.65 -1.65 43.39
CA PRO A 408 -5.48 -0.72 44.14
C PRO A 408 -5.43 0.71 43.58
N ALA A 409 -4.27 1.13 43.06
CA ALA A 409 -4.09 2.49 42.55
C ALA A 409 -4.87 2.70 41.24
N VAL A 410 -5.02 1.65 40.42
CA VAL A 410 -5.88 1.68 39.22
C VAL A 410 -7.36 1.74 39.62
N LEU A 411 -7.77 0.99 40.64
CA LEU A 411 -9.15 1.00 41.13
C LEU A 411 -9.55 2.37 41.71
N GLU A 412 -8.64 3.01 42.45
CA GLU A 412 -8.81 4.38 42.95
C GLU A 412 -8.89 5.39 41.79
N HIS A 413 -8.02 5.25 40.78
CA HIS A 413 -8.08 6.08 39.58
C HIS A 413 -9.41 5.93 38.84
N TYR A 414 -9.93 4.70 38.70
CA TYR A 414 -11.25 4.44 38.13
C TYR A 414 -12.39 5.03 38.95
N ALA A 415 -12.30 5.04 40.28
CA ALA A 415 -13.29 5.71 41.11
C ALA A 415 -13.33 7.22 40.82
N THR A 416 -12.18 7.84 40.62
CA THR A 416 -12.07 9.26 40.21
C THR A 416 -12.65 9.49 38.81
N LEU A 417 -12.27 8.66 37.83
CA LEU A 417 -12.71 8.80 36.45
C LEU A 417 -14.23 8.67 36.27
N ARG A 418 -14.90 7.86 37.10
CA ARG A 418 -16.37 7.73 37.07
C ARG A 418 -17.11 9.04 37.39
N GLY A 419 -16.43 10.05 37.94
CA GLY A 419 -16.99 11.38 38.13
C GLY A 419 -17.14 12.20 36.84
N ASP A 420 -16.43 11.84 35.76
CA ASP A 420 -16.57 12.50 34.46
C ASP A 420 -17.74 11.86 33.68
N PRO A 421 -18.77 12.63 33.28
CA PRO A 421 -19.95 12.10 32.61
C PRO A 421 -19.67 11.50 31.23
N ARG A 422 -18.48 11.77 30.67
CA ARG A 422 -18.03 11.18 29.40
C ARG A 422 -17.48 9.77 29.58
N VAL A 423 -17.18 9.33 30.81
CA VAL A 423 -16.44 8.10 31.07
C VAL A 423 -17.35 6.97 31.54
N ARG A 424 -17.21 5.80 30.93
CA ARG A 424 -17.83 4.55 31.36
C ARG A 424 -16.76 3.46 31.49
N ILE A 425 -16.84 2.68 32.56
CA ILE A 425 -15.89 1.61 32.86
C ILE A 425 -16.64 0.30 33.00
N LEU A 426 -16.34 -0.67 32.14
CA LEU A 426 -16.87 -2.03 32.17
C LEU A 426 -15.82 -2.95 32.78
N MET A 427 -16.18 -3.67 33.84
CA MET A 427 -15.31 -4.72 34.41
C MET A 427 -15.65 -6.05 33.74
N ASP A 428 -14.67 -6.68 33.10
CA ASP A 428 -14.81 -7.93 32.36
C ASP A 428 -13.69 -8.93 32.73
N PRO A 429 -13.74 -9.54 33.92
CA PRO A 429 -12.70 -10.44 34.44
C PRO A 429 -12.74 -11.85 33.81
N GLN A 430 -12.94 -11.93 32.50
CA GLN A 430 -12.94 -13.17 31.71
C GLN A 430 -11.53 -13.56 31.27
N PRO A 431 -11.31 -14.82 30.80
CA PRO A 431 -10.05 -15.19 30.15
C PRO A 431 -9.68 -14.21 29.04
N PHE A 432 -8.41 -13.79 28.98
CA PHE A 432 -7.98 -12.71 28.09
C PHE A 432 -8.28 -13.02 26.61
N ASN A 433 -9.13 -12.18 26.03
CA ASN A 433 -9.45 -12.14 24.61
C ASN A 433 -9.61 -10.66 24.21
N PHE A 434 -8.57 -10.12 23.56
CA PHE A 434 -8.53 -8.72 23.16
C PHE A 434 -9.71 -8.37 22.24
N ALA A 435 -10.02 -9.25 21.29
CA ALA A 435 -11.11 -9.05 20.35
C ALA A 435 -12.48 -9.01 21.04
N ALA A 436 -12.72 -9.91 22.00
CA ALA A 436 -13.97 -9.92 22.78
C ALA A 436 -14.12 -8.66 23.64
N MET A 437 -13.05 -8.21 24.30
CA MET A 437 -13.07 -6.98 25.10
C MET A 437 -13.41 -5.75 24.24
N VAL A 438 -12.78 -5.64 23.06
CA VAL A 438 -13.08 -4.56 22.11
C VAL A 438 -14.55 -4.62 21.68
N ASN A 439 -15.04 -5.80 21.27
CA ASN A 439 -16.44 -6.00 20.88
C ASN A 439 -17.41 -5.59 22.00
N ALA A 440 -17.12 -5.94 23.26
CA ALA A 440 -17.94 -5.58 24.42
C ALA A 440 -17.99 -4.06 24.63
N GLY A 441 -16.85 -3.37 24.48
CA GLY A 441 -16.79 -1.91 24.53
C GLY A 441 -17.58 -1.25 23.40
N VAL A 442 -17.46 -1.76 22.17
CA VAL A 442 -18.23 -1.27 21.02
C VAL A 442 -19.74 -1.51 21.18
N ALA A 443 -20.14 -2.63 21.78
CA ALA A 443 -21.55 -2.97 21.96
C ALA A 443 -22.31 -1.92 22.79
N VAL A 444 -21.64 -1.34 23.80
CA VAL A 444 -22.23 -0.30 24.65
C VAL A 444 -22.02 1.12 24.11
N ALA A 445 -21.16 1.29 23.11
CA ALA A 445 -20.83 2.57 22.49
C ALA A 445 -22.05 3.23 21.83
N SER A 446 -22.18 4.54 22.00
CA SER A 446 -23.28 5.37 21.47
C SER A 446 -22.85 6.30 20.33
N GLY A 447 -21.54 6.48 20.11
CA GLY A 447 -20.98 7.31 19.06
C GLY A 447 -21.21 6.76 17.65
N ALA A 448 -21.40 7.66 16.69
CA ALA A 448 -21.47 7.32 15.27
C ALA A 448 -20.12 6.81 14.74
N VAL A 449 -19.03 7.26 15.36
CA VAL A 449 -17.66 6.79 15.09
C VAL A 449 -17.11 6.12 16.35
N VAL A 450 -16.48 4.97 16.17
CA VAL A 450 -15.76 4.25 17.23
C VAL A 450 -14.27 4.36 16.96
N VAL A 451 -13.51 4.65 18.02
CA VAL A 451 -12.04 4.61 18.00
C VAL A 451 -11.56 3.54 18.96
N LEU A 452 -10.89 2.52 18.42
CA LEU A 452 -10.16 1.52 19.19
C LEU A 452 -8.81 2.12 19.57
N LEU A 453 -8.49 2.15 20.86
CA LEU A 453 -7.26 2.76 21.35
C LEU A 453 -6.64 1.89 22.45
N ASN A 454 -5.39 1.47 22.26
CA ASN A 454 -4.70 0.73 23.30
C ASN A 454 -4.37 1.62 24.51
N ASN A 455 -4.28 1.02 25.69
CA ASN A 455 -4.00 1.76 26.92
C ASN A 455 -2.58 2.34 27.02
N ASP A 456 -1.64 1.88 26.19
CA ASP A 456 -0.24 2.35 26.11
C ASP A 456 0.02 3.35 24.98
N VAL A 457 -1.04 4.04 24.52
CA VAL A 457 -0.96 5.15 23.56
C VAL A 457 -0.91 6.50 24.28
N ALA A 458 -0.10 7.42 23.75
CA ALA A 458 -0.01 8.80 24.18
C ALA A 458 -0.37 9.75 23.04
N VAL A 459 -1.21 10.74 23.35
CA VAL A 459 -1.55 11.82 22.42
C VAL A 459 -0.33 12.73 22.25
N LEU A 460 0.03 13.04 21.00
CA LEU A 460 1.12 13.97 20.68
C LEU A 460 0.60 15.27 20.08
N GLU A 461 -0.47 15.20 19.30
CA GLU A 461 -1.05 16.33 18.59
C GLU A 461 -2.54 16.45 18.91
N PRO A 462 -3.05 17.61 19.35
CA PRO A 462 -4.44 17.73 19.79
C PRO A 462 -5.50 17.44 18.72
N GLY A 463 -5.16 17.67 17.44
CA GLY A 463 -6.05 17.49 16.29
C GLY A 463 -6.14 16.06 15.75
N TRP A 464 -5.49 15.08 16.39
CA TRP A 464 -5.42 13.71 15.90
C TRP A 464 -6.81 13.09 15.63
N LEU A 465 -7.76 13.32 16.54
CA LEU A 465 -9.06 12.67 16.46
C LEU A 465 -9.90 13.24 15.32
N GLU A 466 -9.90 14.57 15.14
CA GLU A 466 -10.59 15.21 14.02
C GLU A 466 -10.06 14.70 12.67
N ALA A 467 -8.74 14.57 12.54
CA ALA A 467 -8.10 14.05 11.33
C ALA A 467 -8.54 12.62 11.01
N MET A 468 -8.75 11.77 12.03
CA MET A 468 -9.26 10.41 11.83
C MET A 468 -10.76 10.39 11.52
N VAL A 469 -11.56 11.23 12.20
CA VAL A 469 -13.03 11.30 11.99
C VAL A 469 -13.37 11.77 10.58
N ARG A 470 -12.67 12.79 10.05
CA ARG A 470 -12.83 13.24 8.65
C ARG A 470 -12.72 12.09 7.65
N GLN A 471 -11.84 11.13 7.93
CA GLN A 471 -11.64 9.95 7.09
C GLN A 471 -12.72 8.89 7.36
N ALA A 472 -13.04 8.61 8.62
CA ALA A 472 -13.97 7.54 9.02
C ALA A 472 -15.42 7.82 8.58
N CYS A 473 -15.80 9.10 8.49
CA CYS A 473 -17.11 9.53 8.01
C CYS A 473 -17.29 9.39 6.48
N ARG A 474 -16.23 9.10 5.72
CA ARG A 474 -16.34 8.93 4.28
C ARG A 474 -17.13 7.67 3.94
N PRO A 475 -18.12 7.71 3.03
CA PRO A 475 -18.97 6.56 2.72
C PRO A 475 -18.18 5.31 2.30
N ASN A 476 -17.10 5.49 1.54
CA ASN A 476 -16.26 4.41 1.01
C ASN A 476 -15.12 3.96 1.93
N VAL A 477 -14.95 4.53 3.14
CA VAL A 477 -13.87 4.17 4.08
C VAL A 477 -14.39 3.30 5.22
N GLY A 478 -13.72 2.19 5.48
CA GLY A 478 -14.12 1.20 6.50
C GLY A 478 -13.27 1.30 7.76
N ALA A 479 -11.97 1.60 7.64
CA ALA A 479 -11.07 1.73 8.77
C ALA A 479 -10.05 2.84 8.51
N VAL A 480 -9.65 3.52 9.58
CA VAL A 480 -8.67 4.61 9.55
C VAL A 480 -7.61 4.37 10.61
N GLY A 481 -6.33 4.35 10.21
CA GLY A 481 -5.21 4.20 11.14
C GLY A 481 -4.41 5.48 11.30
N ALA A 482 -3.94 5.72 12.52
CA ALA A 482 -3.01 6.79 12.84
C ALA A 482 -1.55 6.42 12.51
N LYS A 483 -0.68 7.41 12.38
CA LYS A 483 0.76 7.22 12.45
C LYS A 483 1.17 6.97 13.89
N LEU A 484 1.80 5.83 14.14
CA LEU A 484 2.32 5.50 15.48
C LEU A 484 3.84 5.55 15.50
N LEU A 485 4.37 6.25 16.49
CA LEU A 485 5.79 6.32 16.80
C LEU A 485 6.11 5.48 18.04
N TYR A 486 7.31 4.91 18.05
CA TYR A 486 7.95 4.44 19.27
C TYR A 486 8.28 5.63 20.19
N GLY A 487 8.54 5.34 21.47
CA GLY A 487 8.94 6.37 22.44
C GLY A 487 10.25 7.11 22.10
N ASP A 488 11.07 6.57 21.19
CA ASP A 488 12.28 7.20 20.66
C ASP A 488 12.03 8.05 19.39
N GLY A 489 10.77 8.25 19.01
CA GLY A 489 10.38 9.01 17.82
C GLY A 489 10.54 8.27 16.49
N THR A 490 10.92 6.99 16.51
CA THR A 490 11.01 6.17 15.29
C THR A 490 9.65 5.59 14.90
N LEU A 491 9.47 5.28 13.61
CA LEU A 491 8.23 4.72 13.08
C LEU A 491 7.92 3.34 13.69
N GLN A 492 6.67 3.15 14.09
CA GLN A 492 6.13 1.84 14.49
C GLN A 492 5.02 1.38 13.55
N HIS A 493 4.07 2.27 13.22
CA HIS A 493 2.95 1.93 12.34
C HIS A 493 2.72 3.01 11.29
N VAL A 494 2.73 2.57 10.04
CA VAL A 494 2.48 3.37 8.83
C VAL A 494 1.60 2.60 7.84
N GLY A 495 0.66 1.81 8.37
CA GLY A 495 -0.04 0.76 7.64
C GLY A 495 0.58 -0.62 7.82
N VAL A 496 -0.21 -1.65 7.49
CA VAL A 496 0.17 -3.07 7.48
C VAL A 496 0.19 -3.57 6.04
N VAL A 497 1.25 -4.30 5.70
CA VAL A 497 1.38 -5.04 4.44
C VAL A 497 1.01 -6.49 4.68
N VAL A 498 0.06 -7.00 3.91
CA VAL A 498 -0.34 -8.40 3.90
C VAL A 498 0.63 -9.20 3.00
N GLY A 499 1.08 -10.34 3.51
CA GLY A 499 2.15 -11.17 2.95
C GLY A 499 3.54 -10.89 3.53
N LEU A 500 3.75 -9.77 4.24
CA LEU A 500 5.05 -9.48 4.88
C LEU A 500 5.38 -10.54 5.93
N GLY A 501 6.57 -11.14 5.86
CA GLY A 501 6.96 -12.28 6.69
C GLY A 501 6.12 -13.54 6.46
N GLY A 502 5.41 -13.63 5.32
CA GLY A 502 4.48 -14.70 4.97
C GLY A 502 3.06 -14.53 5.55
N ARG A 503 2.79 -13.45 6.29
CA ARG A 503 1.50 -13.23 6.98
C ARG A 503 1.04 -11.79 6.82
N ALA A 504 1.39 -10.93 7.77
CA ALA A 504 1.14 -9.51 7.75
C ALA A 504 2.18 -8.83 8.64
N GLY A 505 2.54 -7.58 8.33
CA GLY A 505 3.46 -6.84 9.18
C GLY A 505 3.59 -5.38 8.83
N HIS A 506 4.23 -4.65 9.74
CA HIS A 506 4.48 -3.22 9.63
C HIS A 506 5.81 -2.99 8.89
N ILE A 507 5.76 -2.16 7.84
CA ILE A 507 6.94 -1.75 7.10
C ILE A 507 7.62 -0.55 7.75
N LEU A 508 8.90 -0.34 7.43
CA LEU A 508 9.73 0.81 7.82
C LEU A 508 9.83 1.04 9.34
N ARG A 509 9.57 0.00 10.14
CA ARG A 509 9.76 0.04 11.60
C ARG A 509 11.17 0.49 11.96
N ARG A 510 11.27 1.30 13.02
CA ARG A 510 12.51 1.84 13.58
C ARG A 510 13.28 2.79 12.64
N ARG A 511 12.64 3.26 11.56
CA ARG A 511 13.16 4.39 10.76
C ARG A 511 12.79 5.72 11.42
N PRO A 512 13.50 6.82 11.13
CA PRO A 512 13.12 8.15 11.62
C PRO A 512 11.64 8.47 11.36
N GLY A 513 10.97 9.11 12.30
CA GLY A 513 9.54 9.41 12.24
C GLY A 513 9.13 10.22 11.00
N ASP A 514 10.03 11.00 10.41
CA ASP A 514 9.82 11.84 9.22
C ASP A 514 10.17 11.15 7.89
N THR A 515 10.47 9.85 7.92
CA THR A 515 10.79 9.06 6.72
C THR A 515 9.67 9.24 5.68
N PRO A 516 9.98 9.70 4.45
CA PRO A 516 8.96 9.99 3.43
C PRO A 516 8.28 8.73 2.87
N GLY A 517 8.96 7.59 2.95
CA GLY A 517 8.58 6.36 2.24
C GLY A 517 8.69 6.50 0.72
N HIS A 518 8.58 5.37 0.03
CA HIS A 518 8.56 5.33 -1.43
C HIS A 518 7.39 6.17 -1.98
N LEU A 519 7.65 6.92 -3.06
CA LEU A 519 6.72 7.93 -3.63
C LEU A 519 6.27 9.04 -2.66
N GLY A 520 6.92 9.20 -1.50
CA GLY A 520 6.50 10.18 -0.50
C GLY A 520 5.20 9.80 0.22
N ARG A 521 4.74 8.55 0.10
CA ARG A 521 3.43 8.11 0.61
C ARG A 521 3.23 8.30 2.12
N LEU A 522 4.31 8.30 2.92
CA LEU A 522 4.20 8.49 4.36
C LEU A 522 3.98 9.95 4.80
N ARG A 523 3.91 10.88 3.84
CA ARG A 523 3.61 12.29 4.08
C ARG A 523 2.14 12.65 3.88
N VAL A 524 1.37 11.76 3.26
CA VAL A 524 -0.03 12.02 2.89
C VAL A 524 -0.94 10.86 3.31
N ALA A 525 -2.23 11.15 3.47
CA ALA A 525 -3.21 10.09 3.68
C ALA A 525 -3.32 9.23 2.42
N HIS A 526 -3.34 7.92 2.59
CA HIS A 526 -3.43 6.97 1.47
C HIS A 526 -4.01 5.63 1.90
N GLU A 527 -4.47 4.87 0.92
CA GLU A 527 -4.99 3.54 1.14
C GLU A 527 -3.89 2.54 1.52
N VAL A 528 -4.22 1.67 2.47
CA VAL A 528 -3.39 0.54 2.89
C VAL A 528 -4.28 -0.69 3.06
N SER A 529 -3.71 -1.89 3.11
CA SER A 529 -4.52 -3.12 3.21
C SER A 529 -5.11 -3.29 4.61
N ALA A 530 -4.36 -2.89 5.64
CA ALA A 530 -4.84 -2.88 7.02
C ALA A 530 -4.12 -1.84 7.87
N VAL A 531 -4.72 -1.52 9.02
CA VAL A 531 -4.16 -0.68 10.07
C VAL A 531 -4.29 -1.41 11.41
N THR A 532 -3.47 -1.04 12.40
CA THR A 532 -3.50 -1.71 13.70
C THR A 532 -4.59 -1.16 14.63
N ALA A 533 -5.17 -2.02 15.46
CA ALA A 533 -6.12 -1.61 16.51
C ALA A 533 -5.47 -0.85 17.68
N ALA A 534 -4.15 -0.62 17.67
CA ALA A 534 -3.54 0.28 18.65
C ALA A 534 -4.11 1.70 18.56
N CYS A 535 -4.47 2.17 17.35
CA CYS A 535 -5.34 3.31 17.13
C CYS A 535 -6.06 3.18 15.79
N LEU A 536 -7.36 2.82 15.82
CA LEU A 536 -8.19 2.57 14.65
C LEU A 536 -9.54 3.26 14.79
N ALA A 537 -9.91 4.13 13.84
CA ALA A 537 -11.24 4.74 13.77
C ALA A 537 -12.11 4.09 12.69
N VAL A 538 -13.40 3.94 12.98
CA VAL A 538 -14.38 3.29 12.08
C VAL A 538 -15.80 3.80 12.37
N ALA A 539 -16.62 3.98 11.34
CA ALA A 539 -18.04 4.23 11.53
C ALA A 539 -18.69 3.03 12.22
N ARG A 540 -19.45 3.26 13.30
CA ARG A 540 -20.03 2.20 14.13
C ARG A 540 -20.90 1.24 13.31
N GLU A 541 -21.69 1.77 12.38
CA GLU A 541 -22.51 0.97 11.47
C GLU A 541 -21.69 -0.03 10.65
N LYS A 542 -20.50 0.36 10.16
CA LYS A 542 -19.62 -0.51 9.36
C LYS A 542 -18.94 -1.57 10.22
N TYR A 543 -18.58 -1.21 11.45
CA TYR A 543 -18.08 -2.17 12.43
C TYR A 543 -19.10 -3.29 12.68
N LEU A 544 -20.36 -2.92 12.91
CA LEU A 544 -21.45 -3.86 13.15
C LEU A 544 -21.80 -4.65 11.88
N ALA A 545 -21.76 -4.03 10.71
CA ALA A 545 -22.09 -4.67 9.43
C ALA A 545 -21.21 -5.88 9.10
N VAL A 546 -19.96 -5.89 9.55
CA VAL A 546 -19.05 -7.04 9.39
C VAL A 546 -18.98 -7.94 10.62
N GLY A 547 -19.79 -7.69 11.66
CA GLY A 547 -19.82 -8.48 12.89
C GLY A 547 -18.70 -8.18 13.88
N GLY A 548 -18.04 -7.02 13.78
CA GLY A 548 -16.92 -6.64 14.66
C GLY A 548 -15.67 -7.49 14.48
N PHE A 549 -14.87 -7.65 15.53
CA PHE A 549 -13.71 -8.55 15.51
C PHE A 549 -14.13 -10.02 15.65
N ASP A 550 -13.50 -10.90 14.88
CA ASP A 550 -13.70 -12.36 14.95
C ASP A 550 -12.93 -12.90 16.17
N ALA A 551 -13.55 -12.81 17.35
CA ALA A 551 -12.94 -13.16 18.62
C ALA A 551 -12.69 -14.66 18.82
N GLU A 552 -13.30 -15.51 17.99
CA GLU A 552 -13.09 -16.96 17.99
C GLU A 552 -11.88 -17.35 17.15
N ALA A 553 -11.76 -16.78 15.94
CA ALA A 553 -10.65 -17.06 15.05
C ALA A 553 -9.37 -16.35 15.49
N PHE A 554 -9.49 -15.08 15.94
CA PHE A 554 -8.40 -14.14 16.19
C PHE A 554 -8.51 -13.45 17.56
N PRO A 555 -8.50 -14.19 18.67
CA PRO A 555 -8.68 -13.61 20.00
C PRO A 555 -7.61 -12.57 20.40
N VAL A 556 -6.40 -12.64 19.83
CA VAL A 556 -5.28 -11.79 20.28
C VAL A 556 -4.47 -11.18 19.13
N ASP A 557 -4.21 -11.94 18.08
CA ASP A 557 -3.35 -11.55 16.96
C ASP A 557 -4.15 -11.54 15.65
N PHE A 558 -3.77 -10.67 14.71
CA PHE A 558 -4.43 -10.52 13.40
C PHE A 558 -5.90 -10.07 13.40
N ASN A 559 -6.56 -9.84 14.54
CA ASN A 559 -7.96 -9.37 14.61
C ASN A 559 -8.18 -8.07 13.83
N ASP A 560 -7.26 -7.11 13.96
CA ASP A 560 -7.29 -5.82 13.30
C ASP A 560 -7.07 -5.93 11.79
N VAL A 561 -6.12 -6.77 11.36
CA VAL A 561 -5.85 -7.05 9.95
C VAL A 561 -7.03 -7.79 9.30
N ASP A 562 -7.54 -8.85 9.93
CA ASP A 562 -8.72 -9.58 9.45
C ASP A 562 -9.94 -8.66 9.34
N PHE A 563 -10.18 -7.81 10.34
CA PHE A 563 -11.26 -6.83 10.32
C PHE A 563 -11.14 -5.85 9.15
N CYS A 564 -9.96 -5.26 8.92
CA CYS A 564 -9.71 -4.38 7.78
C CYS A 564 -9.97 -5.09 6.44
N LEU A 565 -9.58 -6.36 6.33
CA LEU A 565 -9.77 -7.15 5.12
C LEU A 565 -11.24 -7.55 4.89
N ARG A 566 -12.01 -7.82 5.96
CA ARG A 566 -13.47 -8.03 5.87
C ARG A 566 -14.20 -6.77 5.46
N LEU A 567 -13.82 -5.61 6.00
CA LEU A 567 -14.36 -4.32 5.55
C LEU A 567 -14.10 -4.08 4.07
N ARG A 568 -12.88 -4.39 3.59
CA ARG A 568 -12.54 -4.33 2.17
C ARG A 568 -13.38 -5.28 1.33
N ALA A 569 -13.59 -6.52 1.79
CA ALA A 569 -14.44 -7.48 1.11
C ALA A 569 -15.91 -7.01 1.01
N ALA A 570 -16.36 -6.18 1.95
CA ALA A 570 -17.66 -5.51 1.93
C ALA A 570 -17.68 -4.19 1.12
N GLY A 571 -16.58 -3.82 0.46
CA GLY A 571 -16.49 -2.64 -0.42
C GLY A 571 -15.96 -1.36 0.25
N TRP A 572 -15.49 -1.41 1.49
CA TRP A 572 -14.95 -0.25 2.19
C TRP A 572 -13.42 -0.30 2.31
N LYS A 573 -12.74 0.77 1.87
CA LYS A 573 -11.28 0.84 1.88
C LYS A 573 -10.73 1.20 3.26
N THR A 574 -9.50 0.77 3.54
CA THR A 574 -8.75 1.20 4.73
C THR A 574 -7.82 2.34 4.35
N VAL A 575 -7.77 3.39 5.17
CA VAL A 575 -6.91 4.57 4.98
C VAL A 575 -5.97 4.70 6.16
N TRP A 576 -4.70 4.99 5.89
CA TRP A 576 -3.77 5.46 6.91
C TRP A 576 -3.55 6.97 6.74
N THR A 577 -3.47 7.71 7.85
CA THR A 577 -3.27 9.17 7.82
C THR A 577 -2.09 9.62 8.69
N PRO A 578 -1.14 10.40 8.14
CA PRO A 578 -0.07 11.02 8.92
C PRO A 578 -0.55 12.25 9.69
N ALA A 579 -1.76 12.76 9.41
CA ALA A 579 -2.33 13.90 10.11
C ALA A 579 -2.84 13.56 11.53
N ALA A 580 -2.80 12.27 11.91
CA ALA A 580 -2.98 11.81 13.27
C ALA A 580 -1.70 11.10 13.70
N THR A 581 -0.84 11.77 14.47
CA THR A 581 0.41 11.19 14.98
C THR A 581 0.30 10.99 16.49
N LEU A 582 0.55 9.76 16.94
CA LEU A 582 0.49 9.33 18.34
C LEU A 582 1.76 8.54 18.68
N ALA A 583 2.14 8.49 19.95
CA ALA A 583 3.16 7.57 20.43
C ALA A 583 2.49 6.31 20.97
N HIS A 584 2.98 5.13 20.62
CA HIS A 584 2.54 3.87 21.19
C HIS A 584 3.75 3.22 21.84
N LEU A 585 3.72 3.16 23.17
CA LEU A 585 4.88 2.88 24.03
C LEU A 585 5.20 1.39 24.14
N GLU A 586 4.98 0.67 23.04
CA GLU A 586 5.01 -0.79 22.88
C GLU A 586 6.21 -1.45 23.60
N SER A 587 5.93 -2.61 24.20
CA SER A 587 6.84 -3.54 24.93
C SER A 587 6.70 -3.57 26.45
N VAL A 588 5.76 -2.83 27.05
CA VAL A 588 5.60 -2.87 28.53
C VAL A 588 4.53 -3.87 29.02
N SER A 589 3.60 -4.36 28.19
CA SER A 589 2.49 -5.22 28.66
C SER A 589 2.54 -6.68 28.20
N ARG A 590 2.94 -7.00 26.95
CA ARG A 590 2.74 -8.34 26.37
C ARG A 590 3.92 -9.33 26.47
N GLY A 591 5.16 -8.86 26.49
CA GLY A 591 6.37 -9.71 26.45
C GLY A 591 6.49 -10.60 25.19
N PRO A 592 7.55 -11.41 25.06
CA PRO A 592 7.72 -12.31 23.92
C PRO A 592 6.71 -13.48 23.93
N SER A 593 6.24 -13.89 22.75
CA SER A 593 5.37 -15.07 22.61
C SER A 593 6.19 -16.36 22.74
N VAL A 594 6.18 -16.94 23.93
CA VAL A 594 6.82 -18.23 24.27
C VAL A 594 5.78 -19.23 24.78
N GLY A 595 6.06 -20.53 24.68
CA GLY A 595 5.16 -21.60 25.16
C GLY A 595 3.77 -21.55 24.53
N ALA A 596 2.72 -21.62 25.35
CA ALA A 596 1.32 -21.60 24.90
C ALA A 596 0.95 -20.35 24.07
N LYS A 597 1.52 -19.17 24.39
CA LYS A 597 1.30 -17.94 23.60
C LYS A 597 1.83 -18.10 22.17
N ARG A 598 2.95 -18.80 22.00
CA ARG A 598 3.50 -19.07 20.67
C ARG A 598 2.63 -20.05 19.89
N ALA A 599 2.18 -21.12 20.52
CA ALA A 599 1.31 -22.10 19.88
C ALA A 599 0.01 -21.45 19.38
N ARG A 600 -0.63 -20.61 20.20
CA ARG A 600 -1.82 -19.84 19.81
C ARG A 600 -1.53 -18.90 18.63
N PHE A 601 -0.44 -18.12 18.69
CA PHE A 601 -0.04 -17.24 17.58
C PHE A 601 0.13 -18.00 16.27
N GLU A 602 0.73 -19.20 16.29
CA GLU A 602 0.89 -20.02 15.08
C GLU A 602 -0.45 -20.55 14.54
N GLN A 603 -1.40 -20.89 15.41
CA GLN A 603 -2.77 -21.29 15.03
C GLN A 603 -3.56 -20.13 14.42
N GLU A 604 -3.59 -18.97 15.08
CA GLU A 604 -4.22 -17.75 14.56
C GLU A 604 -3.60 -17.36 13.21
N ALA A 605 -2.28 -17.44 13.10
CA ALA A 605 -1.60 -17.18 11.85
C ALA A 605 -1.93 -18.16 10.73
N ALA A 606 -2.05 -19.46 11.02
CA ALA A 606 -2.47 -20.46 10.03
C ALA A 606 -3.88 -20.15 9.49
N ARG A 607 -4.83 -19.84 10.38
CA ARG A 607 -6.19 -19.41 10.01
C ARG A 607 -6.18 -18.14 9.16
N PHE A 608 -5.37 -17.15 9.56
CA PHE A 608 -5.21 -15.91 8.80
C PHE A 608 -4.67 -16.18 7.39
N SER A 609 -3.62 -16.99 7.28
CA SER A 609 -3.00 -17.34 6.00
C SER A 609 -3.91 -18.15 5.09
N GLU A 610 -4.78 -18.99 5.67
CA GLU A 610 -5.80 -19.72 4.94
C GLU A 610 -6.91 -18.78 4.43
N ARG A 611 -7.49 -17.98 5.33
CA ARG A 611 -8.60 -17.05 5.02
C ARG A 611 -8.19 -15.98 4.00
N TRP A 612 -6.99 -15.42 4.13
CA TRP A 612 -6.54 -14.26 3.35
C TRP A 612 -5.46 -14.59 2.31
N ARG A 613 -5.39 -15.86 1.88
CA ARG A 613 -4.38 -16.35 0.94
C ARG A 613 -4.32 -15.54 -0.36
N ALA A 614 -5.46 -15.08 -0.87
CA ALA A 614 -5.52 -14.28 -2.09
C ALA A 614 -4.80 -12.93 -1.93
N VAL A 615 -5.05 -12.23 -0.80
CA VAL A 615 -4.42 -10.93 -0.50
C VAL A 615 -2.94 -11.10 -0.17
N ILE A 616 -2.54 -12.19 0.48
CA ILE A 616 -1.11 -12.52 0.72
C ILE A 616 -0.34 -12.63 -0.61
N ARG A 617 -0.99 -13.08 -1.68
CA ARG A 617 -0.40 -13.20 -3.02
C ARG A 617 -0.40 -11.88 -3.79
N HIS A 618 -1.20 -10.91 -3.36
CA HIS A 618 -1.31 -9.62 -4.00
C HIS A 618 -1.90 -8.59 -3.02
N ASP A 619 -1.02 -7.91 -2.30
CA ASP A 619 -1.40 -6.72 -1.54
C ASP A 619 -1.41 -5.53 -2.52
N PRO A 620 -2.58 -4.94 -2.80
CA PRO A 620 -2.73 -3.88 -3.81
C PRO A 620 -1.89 -2.63 -3.49
N PHE A 621 -1.49 -2.42 -2.24
CA PHE A 621 -0.74 -1.24 -1.81
C PHE A 621 0.73 -1.55 -1.53
N TYR A 622 1.20 -2.75 -1.89
CA TYR A 622 2.60 -3.16 -1.78
C TYR A 622 3.10 -3.85 -3.04
N HIS A 623 3.87 -3.09 -3.83
CA HIS A 623 4.31 -3.48 -5.16
C HIS A 623 5.00 -4.86 -5.22
N PRO A 624 4.72 -5.72 -6.23
CA PRO A 624 5.20 -7.11 -6.32
C PRO A 624 6.74 -7.30 -6.38
N ALA A 625 7.48 -6.30 -6.84
CA ALA A 625 8.95 -6.29 -6.80
C ALA A 625 9.55 -5.99 -5.42
N LEU A 626 8.74 -5.49 -4.47
CA LEU A 626 9.22 -5.21 -3.12
C LEU A 626 9.30 -6.49 -2.30
N SER A 627 10.29 -6.54 -1.42
CA SER A 627 10.61 -7.68 -0.57
C SER A 627 9.55 -7.91 0.50
N LEU A 628 9.02 -9.13 0.59
CA LEU A 628 8.20 -9.56 1.72
C LEU A 628 9.02 -10.17 2.85
N THR A 629 10.35 -10.20 2.72
CA THR A 629 11.26 -10.79 3.69
C THR A 629 12.02 -9.77 4.54
N THR A 630 11.99 -8.50 4.15
CA THR A 630 12.55 -7.39 4.92
C THR A 630 11.47 -6.37 5.25
N PHE A 631 11.50 -5.80 6.45
CA PHE A 631 10.56 -4.78 6.91
C PHE A 631 10.79 -3.40 6.26
N GLY A 632 11.23 -3.35 5.00
CA GLY A 632 11.60 -2.13 4.28
C GLY A 632 10.93 -2.02 2.92
N GLU A 633 11.51 -1.19 2.07
CA GLU A 633 11.11 -1.01 0.67
C GLU A 633 12.27 -1.44 -0.24
N ASP A 634 12.91 -2.56 0.11
CA ASP A 634 13.94 -3.16 -0.71
C ASP A 634 13.31 -4.06 -1.79
N LEU A 635 14.06 -4.34 -2.86
CA LEU A 635 13.67 -5.19 -3.97
C LEU A 635 13.97 -6.67 -3.67
N GLU A 636 13.16 -7.61 -4.15
CA GLU A 636 13.44 -9.07 -4.13
C GLU A 636 13.36 -9.68 -5.52
#